data_AF-A0A6G3PDZ7-F1
#
_entry.id   AF-A0A6G3PDZ7-F1
#
_cell.length_a   1.000
_cell.length_b   1.000
_cell.length_c   1.000
_cell.angle_alpha   90.00
_cell.angle_beta   90.00
_cell.angle_gamma   90.00
#
_symmetry.space_group_name_H-M   'P 1'
#
loop_
_entity.id
_entity.type
_entity.pdbx_description
1 polymer ?
#
loop_
_entity_poly.entity_id
_entity_poly.type
_entity_poly.pdbx_seq_one_letter_code
_entity_poly.pdbx_strand_id
1 'polypeptide(L)'
;MESDLAWAAQHAKGSTAWAITEARKTGKKVVATDETTPTTHTVANPDGTLTTELTAGPERVWKNGTWQKVDVTLARSADGTVAPKAHPHGLRLGGKSGTPAKSLRAAQDDSARDLVTLSTGDDQVTLQWKGGLPAPELDGTRARYRDAVPGADVIVEATRSGFEQFVEIEKKPAAGSYSYTLPVKAEGLKARANKDGSVTFSDAGTGVEKATMPAPVMWDAAVDQASGEHTNRARVDMKVVDKGPGEIDLVVTPDPGFLADPETTYPVTVDPSTSALSNTFDTYVQQGETVDWSSDTELDFGNPGTKNPDGTPRTARSYITWNTTPIQDALIIDTNLALWNFHSGNTDCSAQKWTVWDTAAPSTSSRWASQPAWNQEYHSSTETRGNTDCAATQPDGWINADVDTLVQSWASKKATRGHLGLRAATDDTKSWKRVNSANNAANQPKLSVTYNYRPSDGTDRQAGAPFKSYAGVWAVNTTTPVLRDTFTDADGDKVNGSFQVYDAATNTPITTPVGEGLIVSGFVDSGKPASVTVPAGQLKDGRTYKFRTNAYDGTHYNLNWSPWTQFVVDTTAPGEPQSIVSSTYPENAGGPSGVAGGFDVTTGAPDAAEVRFRVDPYEDDAPDRGWSTVRTTTGLARAPAPDASYTVTPAADGNHSVETQTVDRAGNVGPVKDYGFTSGTRDYNRARKIDIAIPPLDKDALDPNQPNSPQEAGLPGFKPLSGARAFESGSSDVTLTPKKERSLEGTRKSARARMARAGSYPDPIIKDSWCQPTLSGAAQKSLMTRTEACLFYDLHYRAKAEFTDGTVPVEYNAHFEVAYQVKVDSQGDSIKTWIELNPISNDFPAEDRAVLFGDGNPVAMIDSLCASDGCGNADGQQQNFDFYNDLSWDGGMDGNQPRDGHMATGTASHTWNGSVHDASGKRDVDLSKSMPVGFVSNPETEVTPPMGLNGKRGKWVDGGPGFSPTVTVRCDKVSANGANSGCVMPQYYPNYTFNTAKYPSAAAHVWLIQNKSKSKGTGKSLADPLQYLPATDRNEKNYERENNREKVMCPKYSGSRSDGWVPQKRFAKHSWTFLHPELDGAPETISCDEFPFSATYQSPGVPVANGGVNTAGKNGGAECIQTVAAKVDDGSEHLLDDTRYDAPTFNEKCGRSSMSLKVNSGSMKAELFYEGFLKKFRILDQDRYTVNPGNSWFTACDPSKATLICAMKKP
;
A
#
# COMPACT_ATOMS: atom_id res chain seq x y z
N MET A 1 -10.11 -3.94 7.64
CA MET A 1 -10.36 -3.60 9.05
C MET A 1 -11.85 -3.39 9.17
N GLU A 2 -12.54 -4.37 9.75
CA GLU A 2 -13.98 -4.27 10.08
C GLU A 2 -14.22 -3.01 10.91
N SER A 3 -15.34 -2.31 10.69
CA SER A 3 -15.60 -1.01 11.31
C SER A 3 -15.47 -1.06 12.83
N ASP A 4 -15.00 0.03 13.44
CA ASP A 4 -14.86 0.15 14.90
C ASP A 4 -16.19 -0.11 15.64
N LEU A 5 -17.34 0.00 14.94
CA LEU A 5 -18.68 -0.42 15.39
C LEU A 5 -18.87 -1.95 15.39
N ALA A 6 -18.38 -2.68 14.39
CA ALA A 6 -18.38 -4.14 14.43
C ALA A 6 -17.44 -4.67 15.53
N TRP A 7 -16.31 -3.98 15.74
CA TRP A 7 -15.42 -4.25 16.87
C TRP A 7 -16.10 -3.90 18.21
N ALA A 8 -16.63 -2.70 18.41
CA ALA A 8 -17.33 -2.31 19.63
C ALA A 8 -18.58 -3.17 19.89
N ALA A 9 -19.34 -3.54 18.85
CA ALA A 9 -20.47 -4.47 18.97
C ALA A 9 -20.03 -5.89 19.39
N GLN A 10 -18.85 -6.34 18.98
CA GLN A 10 -18.27 -7.59 19.47
C GLN A 10 -17.77 -7.48 20.93
N HIS A 11 -17.36 -6.30 21.38
CA HIS A 11 -16.64 -6.11 22.66
C HIS A 11 -17.47 -5.42 23.76
N ALA A 12 -18.62 -4.81 23.45
CA ALA A 12 -19.50 -4.06 24.36
C ALA A 12 -20.98 -4.35 24.08
N LYS A 13 -21.36 -5.63 24.16
CA LYS A 13 -22.74 -6.09 24.04
C LYS A 13 -23.61 -5.43 25.12
N GLY A 14 -24.59 -4.64 24.71
CA GLY A 14 -25.48 -3.90 25.61
C GLY A 14 -25.47 -2.39 25.41
N SER A 15 -24.44 -1.85 24.76
CA SER A 15 -24.34 -0.42 24.43
C SER A 15 -25.34 0.03 23.35
N THR A 16 -25.58 1.33 23.27
CA THR A 16 -26.41 1.97 22.23
C THR A 16 -25.93 1.63 20.81
N ALA A 17 -24.61 1.74 20.57
CA ALA A 17 -23.99 1.41 19.29
C ALA A 17 -24.17 -0.08 18.90
N TRP A 18 -24.05 -0.99 19.86
CA TRP A 18 -24.34 -2.42 19.66
C TRP A 18 -25.81 -2.64 19.32
N ALA A 19 -26.72 -2.04 20.07
CA ALA A 19 -28.16 -2.21 19.90
C ALA A 19 -28.64 -1.72 18.53
N ILE A 20 -28.18 -0.54 18.07
CA ILE A 20 -28.49 -0.01 16.74
C ILE A 20 -27.99 -0.95 15.64
N THR A 21 -26.76 -1.44 15.77
CA THR A 21 -26.17 -2.37 14.80
C THR A 21 -26.97 -3.66 14.69
N GLU A 22 -27.32 -4.27 15.82
CA GLU A 22 -28.08 -5.52 15.84
C GLU A 22 -29.54 -5.31 15.40
N ALA A 23 -30.14 -4.14 15.69
CA ALA A 23 -31.48 -3.80 15.25
C ALA A 23 -31.58 -3.65 13.72
N ARG A 24 -30.65 -2.90 13.11
CA ARG A 24 -30.53 -2.77 11.66
C ARG A 24 -30.27 -4.13 11.00
N LYS A 25 -29.41 -4.96 11.60
CA LYS A 25 -29.06 -6.30 11.08
C LYS A 25 -30.24 -7.29 11.14
N THR A 26 -30.98 -7.30 12.25
CA THR A 26 -32.06 -8.28 12.47
C THR A 26 -33.42 -7.81 11.97
N GLY A 27 -33.57 -6.51 11.70
CA GLY A 27 -34.85 -5.89 11.39
C GLY A 27 -35.80 -5.84 12.59
N LYS A 28 -35.30 -6.01 13.83
CA LYS A 28 -36.09 -6.06 15.06
C LYS A 28 -35.58 -5.03 16.07
N LYS A 29 -36.44 -4.60 17.00
CA LYS A 29 -36.00 -3.72 18.10
C LYS A 29 -35.01 -4.46 19.02
N VAL A 30 -33.95 -3.78 19.44
CA VAL A 30 -32.92 -4.34 20.32
C VAL A 30 -32.72 -3.42 21.53
N VAL A 31 -32.67 -4.00 22.73
CA VAL A 31 -32.49 -3.24 23.98
C VAL A 31 -31.04 -2.81 24.15
N ALA A 32 -30.82 -1.52 24.42
CA ALA A 32 -29.54 -1.00 24.90
C ALA A 32 -29.51 -1.17 26.43
N THR A 33 -29.04 -2.32 26.90
CA THR A 33 -29.06 -2.67 28.33
C THR A 33 -28.22 -1.73 29.20
N ASP A 34 -27.18 -1.13 28.63
CA ASP A 34 -26.28 -0.20 29.33
C ASP A 34 -26.95 1.16 29.61
N GLU A 35 -27.94 1.52 28.81
CA GLU A 35 -28.77 2.74 28.98
C GLU A 35 -30.00 2.50 29.88
N THR A 36 -30.24 1.25 30.27
CA THR A 36 -31.38 0.89 31.11
C THR A 36 -31.08 1.26 32.55
N THR A 37 -31.97 2.05 33.17
CA THR A 37 -31.92 2.43 34.58
C THR A 37 -33.23 2.03 35.28
N PRO A 38 -33.41 2.28 36.59
CA PRO A 38 -34.69 2.02 37.23
C PRO A 38 -35.86 2.79 36.58
N THR A 39 -35.60 3.95 35.97
CA THR A 39 -36.62 4.86 35.41
C THR A 39 -36.52 5.05 33.89
N THR A 40 -35.61 4.35 33.21
CA THR A 40 -35.40 4.49 31.75
C THR A 40 -35.22 3.13 31.10
N HIS A 41 -35.78 2.97 29.91
CA HIS A 41 -35.60 1.78 29.08
C HIS A 41 -35.46 2.15 27.61
N THR A 42 -34.26 1.95 27.07
CA THR A 42 -33.90 2.38 25.71
C THR A 42 -33.79 1.20 24.76
N VAL A 43 -34.42 1.34 23.59
CA VAL A 43 -34.35 0.38 22.48
C VAL A 43 -33.89 1.09 21.22
N ALA A 44 -33.07 0.40 20.44
CA ALA A 44 -32.78 0.79 19.08
C ALA A 44 -33.81 0.19 18.11
N ASN A 45 -34.30 1.03 17.20
CA ASN A 45 -35.25 0.65 16.16
C ASN A 45 -34.52 0.19 14.88
N PRO A 46 -35.17 -0.62 14.03
CA PRO A 46 -34.57 -1.10 12.78
C PRO A 46 -34.15 0.00 11.80
N ASP A 47 -34.77 1.19 11.88
CA ASP A 47 -34.44 2.35 11.05
C ASP A 47 -33.21 3.13 11.55
N GLY A 48 -32.67 2.78 12.71
CA GLY A 48 -31.51 3.44 13.33
C GLY A 48 -31.86 4.45 14.42
N THR A 49 -33.13 4.83 14.56
CA THR A 49 -33.56 5.72 15.63
C THR A 49 -33.53 5.00 16.99
N LEU A 50 -33.49 5.78 18.08
CA LEU A 50 -33.62 5.27 19.44
C LEU A 50 -35.01 5.62 19.98
N THR A 51 -35.64 4.69 20.72
CA THR A 51 -36.81 4.98 21.55
C THR A 51 -36.47 4.74 23.00
N THR A 52 -36.64 5.76 23.85
CA THR A 52 -36.48 5.66 25.31
C THR A 52 -37.83 5.85 26.00
N GLU A 53 -38.22 4.86 26.80
CA GLU A 53 -39.35 4.96 27.74
C GLU A 53 -38.84 5.52 29.07
N LEU A 54 -39.36 6.69 29.47
CA LEU A 54 -39.14 7.33 30.75
C LEU A 54 -40.34 7.03 31.66
N THR A 55 -40.10 6.76 32.95
CA THR A 55 -41.15 6.54 33.95
C THR A 55 -41.05 7.55 35.10
N ALA A 56 -42.18 7.98 35.66
CA ALA A 56 -42.21 8.95 36.77
C ALA A 56 -41.66 8.39 38.10
N GLY A 57 -41.47 7.07 38.20
CA GLY A 57 -40.80 6.39 39.31
C GLY A 57 -40.16 5.07 38.86
N PRO A 58 -39.47 4.34 39.76
CA PRO A 58 -38.74 3.12 39.42
C PRO A 58 -39.65 2.02 38.85
N GLU A 59 -39.48 1.70 37.56
CA GLU A 59 -40.18 0.59 36.93
C GLU A 59 -39.44 -0.76 37.08
N ARG A 60 -38.11 -0.69 37.16
CA ARG A 60 -37.23 -1.87 37.11
C ARG A 60 -36.20 -1.82 38.25
N VAL A 61 -35.75 -2.97 38.72
CA VAL A 61 -34.70 -3.13 39.74
C VAL A 61 -33.60 -4.06 39.22
N TRP A 62 -32.35 -3.72 39.48
CA TRP A 62 -31.22 -4.57 39.15
C TRP A 62 -31.03 -5.63 40.23
N LYS A 63 -31.28 -6.91 39.91
CA LYS A 63 -31.16 -8.03 40.86
C LYS A 63 -30.56 -9.24 40.17
N ASN A 64 -29.59 -9.88 40.83
CA ASN A 64 -28.89 -11.08 40.33
C ASN A 64 -28.31 -10.91 38.92
N GLY A 65 -27.75 -9.74 38.61
CA GLY A 65 -27.14 -9.44 37.30
C GLY A 65 -28.13 -9.21 36.16
N THR A 66 -29.41 -8.97 36.46
CA THR A 66 -30.46 -8.70 35.45
C THR A 66 -31.43 -7.62 35.91
N TRP A 67 -31.98 -6.84 34.96
CA TRP A 67 -33.12 -5.96 35.22
C TRP A 67 -34.39 -6.78 35.37
N GLN A 68 -35.10 -6.62 36.48
CA GLN A 68 -36.39 -7.24 36.75
C GLN A 68 -37.44 -6.15 36.97
N LYS A 69 -38.70 -6.41 36.58
CA LYS A 69 -39.79 -5.49 36.90
C LYS A 69 -39.96 -5.41 38.41
N VAL A 70 -40.18 -4.20 38.93
CA VAL A 70 -40.53 -4.02 40.35
C VAL A 70 -41.84 -4.75 40.63
N ASP A 71 -41.83 -5.56 41.69
CA ASP A 71 -42.98 -6.31 42.19
C ASP A 71 -43.09 -6.06 43.69
N VAL A 72 -43.98 -5.15 44.04
CA VAL A 72 -44.23 -4.71 45.41
C VAL A 72 -45.19 -5.62 46.18
N THR A 73 -45.60 -6.76 45.61
CA THR A 73 -46.44 -7.75 46.30
C THR A 73 -45.69 -8.34 47.49
N LEU A 74 -46.27 -8.25 48.69
CA LEU A 74 -45.67 -8.71 49.93
C LEU A 74 -45.73 -10.23 50.06
N ALA A 75 -44.62 -10.81 50.53
CA ALA A 75 -44.50 -12.23 50.85
C ALA A 75 -43.79 -12.43 52.19
N ARG A 76 -44.14 -13.49 52.91
CA ARG A 76 -43.45 -13.88 54.15
C ARG A 76 -42.12 -14.58 53.84
N SER A 77 -41.08 -14.20 54.55
CA SER A 77 -39.77 -14.84 54.56
C SER A 77 -39.72 -16.00 55.56
N ALA A 78 -38.73 -16.89 55.42
CA ALA A 78 -38.55 -18.05 56.30
C ALA A 78 -38.24 -17.66 57.77
N ASP A 79 -37.68 -16.49 58.00
CA ASP A 79 -37.38 -15.93 59.33
C ASP A 79 -38.60 -15.22 59.99
N GLY A 80 -39.76 -15.23 59.32
CA GLY A 80 -40.99 -14.59 59.80
C GLY A 80 -41.12 -13.11 59.47
N THR A 81 -40.11 -12.49 58.85
CA THR A 81 -40.21 -11.12 58.28
C THR A 81 -41.07 -11.12 57.02
N VAL A 82 -41.46 -9.94 56.55
CA VAL A 82 -42.24 -9.77 55.32
C VAL A 82 -41.45 -8.86 54.38
N ALA A 83 -41.42 -9.15 53.08
CA ALA A 83 -40.77 -8.28 52.10
C ALA A 83 -41.49 -8.36 50.75
N PRO A 84 -41.41 -7.31 49.91
CA PRO A 84 -41.88 -7.41 48.55
C PRO A 84 -41.01 -8.34 47.71
N LYS A 85 -41.58 -8.97 46.68
CA LYS A 85 -40.86 -9.89 45.79
C LYS A 85 -39.65 -9.24 45.10
N ALA A 86 -39.79 -7.97 44.68
CA ALA A 86 -38.72 -7.20 44.05
C ALA A 86 -38.92 -5.68 44.28
N HIS A 87 -38.29 -5.14 45.33
CA HIS A 87 -38.33 -3.70 45.67
C HIS A 87 -36.99 -3.00 45.36
N PRO A 88 -36.97 -1.79 44.77
CA PRO A 88 -35.73 -1.07 44.42
C PRO A 88 -34.81 -0.77 45.61
N HIS A 89 -35.40 -0.48 46.77
CA HIS A 89 -34.70 -0.09 48.00
C HIS A 89 -34.79 -1.13 49.13
N GLY A 90 -34.87 -2.42 48.79
CA GLY A 90 -34.77 -3.51 49.76
C GLY A 90 -35.75 -3.45 50.95
N LEU A 91 -37.00 -3.05 50.70
CA LEU A 91 -38.04 -2.90 51.72
C LEU A 91 -38.26 -4.21 52.50
N ARG A 92 -38.25 -4.12 53.85
CA ARG A 92 -38.51 -5.24 54.74
C ARG A 92 -39.38 -4.82 55.92
N LEU A 93 -40.42 -5.58 56.19
CA LEU A 93 -41.41 -5.37 57.23
C LEU A 93 -41.21 -6.37 58.38
N GLY A 94 -41.55 -5.92 59.59
CA GLY A 94 -41.45 -6.70 60.82
C GLY A 94 -42.35 -7.94 60.84
N GLY A 95 -41.83 -9.03 61.40
CA GLY A 95 -42.65 -10.18 61.75
C GLY A 95 -43.33 -10.01 63.11
N LYS A 96 -44.02 -11.07 63.57
CA LYS A 96 -44.54 -11.13 64.95
C LYS A 96 -43.40 -10.93 65.96
N SER A 97 -43.50 -9.94 66.84
CA SER A 97 -42.50 -9.67 67.87
C SER A 97 -43.11 -8.95 69.09
N GLY A 98 -42.71 -9.35 70.30
CA GLY A 98 -43.32 -8.83 71.54
C GLY A 98 -44.79 -9.28 71.76
N THR A 99 -45.46 -8.70 72.75
CA THR A 99 -46.88 -8.96 73.05
C THR A 99 -47.65 -7.63 72.97
N PRO A 100 -48.79 -7.56 72.26
CA PRO A 100 -49.57 -6.32 72.19
C PRO A 100 -49.90 -5.75 73.57
N ALA A 101 -49.72 -4.44 73.72
CA ALA A 101 -49.90 -3.75 74.99
C ALA A 101 -51.39 -3.66 75.37
N LYS A 102 -51.69 -3.66 76.68
CA LYS A 102 -53.08 -3.59 77.19
C LYS A 102 -53.62 -2.17 77.36
N SER A 103 -52.78 -1.14 77.23
CA SER A 103 -53.16 0.28 77.30
C SER A 103 -52.19 1.15 76.51
N LEU A 104 -52.61 2.35 76.08
CA LEU A 104 -51.76 3.30 75.35
C LEU A 104 -50.48 3.63 76.13
N ARG A 105 -50.59 3.81 77.46
CA ARG A 105 -49.43 4.09 78.30
C ARG A 105 -48.45 2.93 78.34
N ALA A 106 -48.95 1.70 78.45
CA ALA A 106 -48.11 0.51 78.41
C ALA A 106 -47.40 0.35 77.05
N ALA A 107 -48.05 0.72 75.94
CA ALA A 107 -47.41 0.71 74.62
C ALA A 107 -46.26 1.74 74.53
N GLN A 108 -46.48 2.95 75.05
CA GLN A 108 -45.48 4.04 75.06
C GLN A 108 -44.23 3.72 75.90
N ASP A 109 -44.39 2.96 76.98
CA ASP A 109 -43.29 2.56 77.89
C ASP A 109 -42.63 1.23 77.47
N ASP A 110 -43.13 0.54 76.44
CA ASP A 110 -42.54 -0.71 75.93
C ASP A 110 -41.32 -0.44 75.04
N SER A 111 -40.51 -1.48 74.91
CA SER A 111 -39.38 -1.58 73.99
C SER A 111 -39.80 -1.52 72.52
N ALA A 112 -39.05 -0.78 71.72
CA ALA A 112 -39.30 -0.63 70.28
C ALA A 112 -39.07 -1.93 69.49
N ARG A 113 -39.82 -2.12 68.41
CA ARG A 113 -39.72 -3.24 67.46
C ARG A 113 -39.63 -2.71 66.04
N ASP A 114 -38.79 -3.31 65.20
CA ASP A 114 -38.69 -2.90 63.79
C ASP A 114 -40.02 -3.16 63.08
N LEU A 115 -40.66 -2.09 62.60
CA LEU A 115 -41.91 -2.16 61.84
C LEU A 115 -41.61 -2.26 60.35
N VAL A 116 -40.74 -1.39 59.85
CA VAL A 116 -40.34 -1.35 58.45
C VAL A 116 -38.93 -0.79 58.31
N THR A 117 -38.17 -1.38 57.40
CA THR A 117 -36.79 -1.05 57.08
C THR A 117 -36.69 -0.80 55.58
N LEU A 118 -36.11 0.33 55.20
CA LEU A 118 -35.79 0.70 53.83
C LEU A 118 -34.26 0.85 53.72
N SER A 119 -33.67 0.25 52.69
CA SER A 119 -32.21 0.24 52.50
C SER A 119 -31.83 0.85 51.15
N THR A 120 -30.81 1.71 51.12
CA THR A 120 -30.25 2.23 49.88
C THR A 120 -28.72 2.15 49.96
N GLY A 121 -28.12 1.19 49.25
CA GLY A 121 -26.68 0.92 49.40
C GLY A 121 -26.37 0.38 50.81
N ASP A 122 -25.37 0.98 51.46
CA ASP A 122 -25.00 0.68 52.85
C ASP A 122 -25.85 1.45 53.87
N ASP A 123 -26.67 2.42 53.42
CA ASP A 123 -27.53 3.23 54.28
C ASP A 123 -28.86 2.53 54.57
N GLN A 124 -29.32 2.60 55.81
CA GLN A 124 -30.57 1.99 56.26
C GLN A 124 -31.39 2.97 57.12
N VAL A 125 -32.68 3.05 56.82
CA VAL A 125 -33.67 3.74 57.67
C VAL A 125 -34.68 2.70 58.17
N THR A 126 -34.82 2.61 59.49
CA THR A 126 -35.78 1.70 60.13
C THR A 126 -36.78 2.50 60.96
N LEU A 127 -38.04 2.46 60.53
CA LEU A 127 -39.17 2.88 61.35
C LEU A 127 -39.54 1.73 62.29
N GLN A 128 -39.66 2.05 63.57
CA GLN A 128 -39.98 1.13 64.64
C GLN A 128 -41.36 1.46 65.23
N TRP A 129 -41.87 0.51 66.00
CA TRP A 129 -43.12 0.60 66.73
C TRP A 129 -42.87 0.40 68.22
N LYS A 130 -43.41 1.27 69.09
CA LYS A 130 -43.39 1.05 70.54
C LYS A 130 -44.60 0.22 70.97
N GLY A 131 -44.33 -1.00 71.44
CA GLY A 131 -45.33 -2.03 71.78
C GLY A 131 -45.02 -3.36 71.09
N GLY A 132 -45.90 -4.36 71.28
CA GLY A 132 -45.80 -5.63 70.55
C GLY A 132 -46.42 -5.57 69.15
N LEU A 133 -45.71 -6.10 68.16
CA LEU A 133 -46.19 -6.30 66.80
C LEU A 133 -46.80 -7.71 66.64
N PRO A 134 -48.10 -7.84 66.31
CA PRO A 134 -48.70 -9.12 65.95
C PRO A 134 -48.19 -9.65 64.61
N ALA A 135 -48.59 -10.86 64.22
CA ALA A 135 -48.31 -11.34 62.88
C ALA A 135 -49.16 -10.56 61.86
N PRO A 136 -48.57 -9.96 60.80
CA PRO A 136 -49.33 -9.14 59.85
C PRO A 136 -50.22 -10.00 58.95
N GLU A 137 -51.43 -9.55 58.64
CA GLU A 137 -52.29 -10.04 57.55
C GLU A 137 -51.80 -9.42 56.24
N LEU A 138 -51.54 -10.24 55.20
CA LEU A 138 -51.01 -9.76 53.92
C LEU A 138 -52.10 -9.75 52.84
N ASP A 139 -52.26 -8.62 52.16
CA ASP A 139 -53.16 -8.45 51.01
C ASP A 139 -52.46 -7.61 49.93
N GLY A 140 -51.98 -8.26 48.87
CA GLY A 140 -51.24 -7.60 47.79
C GLY A 140 -50.00 -6.84 48.30
N THR A 141 -50.07 -5.52 48.26
CA THR A 141 -49.04 -4.59 48.75
C THR A 141 -49.15 -4.24 50.23
N ARG A 142 -50.23 -4.65 50.91
CA ARG A 142 -50.56 -4.23 52.28
C ARG A 142 -50.27 -5.30 53.32
N ALA A 143 -49.70 -4.87 54.44
CA ALA A 143 -49.54 -5.66 55.66
C ALA A 143 -50.29 -4.97 56.81
N ARG A 144 -51.30 -5.66 57.37
CA ARG A 144 -52.11 -5.17 58.49
C ARG A 144 -51.74 -5.88 59.79
N TYR A 145 -51.33 -5.12 60.79
CA TYR A 145 -51.02 -5.57 62.14
C TYR A 145 -52.20 -5.25 63.06
N ARG A 146 -53.07 -6.23 63.27
CA ARG A 146 -54.31 -6.10 64.06
C ARG A 146 -54.03 -5.72 65.52
N ASP A 147 -54.69 -4.70 66.04
CA ASP A 147 -54.57 -4.27 67.45
C ASP A 147 -53.10 -4.05 67.90
N ALA A 148 -52.23 -3.56 67.01
CA ALA A 148 -50.81 -3.29 67.33
C ALA A 148 -50.61 -2.22 68.41
N VAL A 149 -51.62 -1.36 68.60
CA VAL A 149 -51.82 -0.47 69.75
C VAL A 149 -53.30 -0.57 70.14
N PRO A 150 -53.66 -0.43 71.44
CA PRO A 150 -55.05 -0.60 71.85
C PRO A 150 -56.07 0.19 71.02
N GLY A 151 -56.98 -0.54 70.35
CA GLY A 151 -58.08 0.01 69.57
C GLY A 151 -57.69 0.54 68.18
N ALA A 152 -56.48 0.28 67.70
CA ALA A 152 -56.09 0.64 66.34
C ALA A 152 -55.16 -0.40 65.68
N ASP A 153 -55.33 -0.53 64.36
CA ASP A 153 -54.49 -1.34 63.50
C ASP A 153 -53.33 -0.50 62.95
N VAL A 154 -52.16 -1.12 62.78
CA VAL A 154 -51.06 -0.53 61.99
C VAL A 154 -51.06 -1.18 60.62
N ILE A 155 -51.04 -0.37 59.57
CA ILE A 155 -51.01 -0.84 58.19
C ILE A 155 -49.75 -0.30 57.55
N VAL A 156 -49.04 -1.16 56.80
CA VAL A 156 -47.92 -0.74 55.96
C VAL A 156 -48.24 -1.16 54.53
N GLU A 157 -48.21 -0.21 53.62
CA GLU A 157 -48.37 -0.43 52.18
C GLU A 157 -47.03 -0.28 51.47
N ALA A 158 -46.59 -1.30 50.74
CA ALA A 158 -45.39 -1.23 49.92
C ALA A 158 -45.66 -0.45 48.63
N THR A 159 -44.89 0.62 48.41
CA THR A 159 -44.90 1.40 47.17
C THR A 159 -43.64 1.09 46.36
N ARG A 160 -43.54 1.62 45.13
CA ARG A 160 -42.33 1.39 44.30
C ARG A 160 -41.13 2.20 44.75
N SER A 161 -41.37 3.28 45.49
CA SER A 161 -40.37 4.22 46.01
C SER A 161 -40.05 3.97 47.49
N GLY A 162 -40.87 3.21 48.21
CA GLY A 162 -40.70 2.93 49.63
C GLY A 162 -41.95 2.28 50.23
N PHE A 163 -42.56 2.94 51.20
CA PHE A 163 -43.77 2.46 51.84
C PHE A 163 -44.62 3.64 52.35
N GLU A 164 -45.90 3.40 52.55
CA GLU A 164 -46.79 4.23 53.36
C GLU A 164 -47.16 3.48 54.64
N GLN A 165 -47.40 4.24 55.71
CA GLN A 165 -47.78 3.68 57.01
C GLN A 165 -49.01 4.41 57.52
N PHE A 166 -50.04 3.63 57.88
CA PHE A 166 -51.29 4.14 58.41
C PHE A 166 -51.56 3.57 59.80
N VAL A 167 -52.23 4.34 60.65
CA VAL A 167 -52.88 3.83 61.86
C VAL A 167 -54.39 4.01 61.71
N GLU A 168 -55.12 2.90 61.64
CA GLU A 168 -56.59 2.91 61.58
C GLU A 168 -57.14 2.76 62.99
N ILE A 169 -57.67 3.85 63.55
CA ILE A 169 -58.38 3.85 64.83
C ILE A 169 -59.77 3.29 64.57
N GLU A 170 -60.07 2.12 65.13
CA GLU A 170 -61.27 1.36 64.79
C GLU A 170 -62.55 1.94 65.40
N LYS A 171 -62.43 2.60 66.57
CA LYS A 171 -63.56 3.14 67.34
C LYS A 171 -63.14 4.36 68.14
N LYS A 172 -64.12 5.17 68.55
CA LYS A 172 -63.94 6.30 69.46
C LYS A 172 -63.13 5.92 70.71
N PRO A 173 -61.97 6.54 70.98
CA PRO A 173 -61.14 6.22 72.13
C PRO A 173 -61.81 6.55 73.48
N ALA A 174 -61.76 5.62 74.43
CA ALA A 174 -62.35 5.81 75.76
C ALA A 174 -61.65 6.88 76.63
N ALA A 175 -60.38 7.17 76.33
CA ALA A 175 -59.54 8.10 77.10
C ALA A 175 -59.64 9.57 76.66
N GLY A 176 -60.45 9.90 75.64
CA GLY A 176 -60.59 11.25 75.09
C GLY A 176 -59.39 11.77 74.27
N SER A 177 -58.17 11.31 74.56
CA SER A 177 -56.95 11.58 73.78
C SER A 177 -56.30 10.29 73.28
N TYR A 178 -55.76 10.29 72.07
CA TYR A 178 -55.03 9.17 71.49
C TYR A 178 -53.60 9.60 71.11
N SER A 179 -52.57 8.82 71.45
CA SER A 179 -51.19 9.14 71.06
C SER A 179 -50.31 7.89 71.07
N TYR A 180 -49.45 7.77 70.06
CA TYR A 180 -48.49 6.68 69.89
C TYR A 180 -47.13 7.21 69.44
N THR A 181 -46.08 6.38 69.55
CA THR A 181 -44.71 6.78 69.21
C THR A 181 -44.12 5.84 68.17
N LEU A 182 -43.53 6.43 67.13
CA LEU A 182 -42.79 5.77 66.08
C LEU A 182 -41.30 6.13 66.22
N PRO A 183 -40.47 5.25 66.82
CA PRO A 183 -39.03 5.46 66.82
C PRO A 183 -38.46 5.27 65.42
N VAL A 184 -37.47 6.05 65.04
CA VAL A 184 -36.75 5.99 63.77
C VAL A 184 -35.28 5.78 64.09
N LYS A 185 -34.71 4.73 63.49
CA LYS A 185 -33.27 4.48 63.45
C LYS A 185 -32.74 4.83 62.08
N ALA A 186 -31.83 5.79 62.01
CA ALA A 186 -31.19 6.23 60.79
C ALA A 186 -29.79 6.77 61.11
N GLU A 187 -28.80 5.88 61.14
CA GLU A 187 -27.41 6.26 61.41
C GLU A 187 -26.96 7.35 60.45
N GLY A 188 -26.33 8.40 60.98
CA GLY A 188 -25.86 9.53 60.17
C GLY A 188 -26.94 10.55 59.74
N LEU A 189 -28.20 10.43 60.19
CA LEU A 189 -29.24 11.46 59.96
C LEU A 189 -29.63 12.23 61.25
N LYS A 190 -30.12 13.46 61.05
CA LYS A 190 -30.75 14.33 62.06
C LYS A 190 -32.15 14.73 61.58
N ALA A 191 -33.13 14.71 62.47
CA ALA A 191 -34.49 15.17 62.18
C ALA A 191 -34.79 16.55 62.77
N ARG A 192 -35.57 17.35 62.05
CA ARG A 192 -36.04 18.67 62.47
C ARG A 192 -37.53 18.82 62.17
N ALA A 193 -38.33 19.16 63.17
CA ALA A 193 -39.72 19.57 62.97
C ALA A 193 -39.78 20.95 62.31
N ASN A 194 -40.61 21.09 61.27
CA ASN A 194 -40.84 22.32 60.54
C ASN A 194 -42.11 23.04 61.03
N LYS A 195 -42.25 24.32 60.68
CA LYS A 195 -43.38 25.16 61.13
C LYS A 195 -44.74 24.72 60.59
N ASP A 196 -44.76 24.00 59.48
CA ASP A 196 -45.97 23.52 58.81
C ASP A 196 -46.50 22.18 59.35
N GLY A 197 -45.76 21.55 60.28
CA GLY A 197 -46.05 20.24 60.88
C GLY A 197 -45.26 19.08 60.27
N SER A 198 -44.50 19.32 59.18
CA SER A 198 -43.64 18.32 58.56
C SER A 198 -42.33 18.11 59.34
N VAL A 199 -41.58 17.06 59.02
CA VAL A 199 -40.27 16.74 59.60
C VAL A 199 -39.25 16.52 58.51
N THR A 200 -38.15 17.28 58.56
CA THR A 200 -37.03 17.12 57.62
C THR A 200 -35.92 16.30 58.25
N PHE A 201 -35.45 15.30 57.52
CA PHE A 201 -34.26 14.51 57.82
C PHE A 201 -33.08 15.05 57.01
N SER A 202 -31.94 15.27 57.67
CA SER A 202 -30.73 15.83 57.08
C SER A 202 -29.51 15.02 57.47
N ASP A 203 -28.52 14.98 56.59
CA ASP A 203 -27.24 14.33 56.85
C ASP A 203 -26.53 15.00 58.04
N ALA A 204 -26.12 14.22 59.02
CA ALA A 204 -25.60 14.70 60.28
C ALA A 204 -24.22 15.39 60.15
N GLY A 205 -23.44 15.04 59.11
CA GLY A 205 -22.10 15.56 58.84
C GLY A 205 -22.08 16.77 57.90
N THR A 206 -22.93 16.80 56.88
CA THR A 206 -22.99 17.83 55.84
C THR A 206 -24.15 18.81 56.00
N GLY A 207 -25.19 18.45 56.74
CA GLY A 207 -26.40 19.25 56.94
C GLY A 207 -27.36 19.26 55.74
N VAL A 208 -27.07 18.49 54.68
CA VAL A 208 -27.91 18.41 53.48
C VAL A 208 -29.22 17.69 53.80
N GLU A 209 -30.36 18.27 53.43
CA GLU A 209 -31.67 17.64 53.58
C GLU A 209 -31.78 16.40 52.67
N LYS A 210 -32.19 15.27 53.24
CA LYS A 210 -32.23 13.95 52.60
C LYS A 210 -33.65 13.42 52.37
N ALA A 211 -34.59 13.78 53.26
CA ALA A 211 -36.00 13.40 53.15
C ALA A 211 -36.87 14.36 53.94
N THR A 212 -38.14 14.49 53.57
CA THR A 212 -39.14 15.22 54.35
C THR A 212 -40.36 14.32 54.54
N MET A 213 -40.79 14.17 55.78
CA MET A 213 -42.04 13.51 56.16
C MET A 213 -43.11 14.61 56.29
N PRO A 214 -44.16 14.63 55.46
CA PRO A 214 -45.21 15.63 55.56
C PRO A 214 -45.91 15.68 56.93
N ALA A 215 -46.65 16.77 57.16
CA ALA A 215 -47.48 16.88 58.36
C ALA A 215 -48.60 15.83 58.28
N PRO A 216 -48.80 14.99 59.31
CA PRO A 216 -49.78 13.94 59.23
C PRO A 216 -51.19 14.51 59.24
N VAL A 217 -52.08 13.80 58.56
CA VAL A 217 -53.51 14.08 58.53
C VAL A 217 -54.28 12.86 58.98
N MET A 218 -55.54 13.07 59.33
CA MET A 218 -56.47 11.98 59.57
C MET A 218 -57.80 12.25 58.89
N TRP A 219 -58.46 11.18 58.47
CA TRP A 219 -59.76 11.22 57.82
C TRP A 219 -60.65 10.08 58.28
N ASP A 220 -61.95 10.28 58.17
CA ASP A 220 -62.95 9.30 58.54
C ASP A 220 -63.32 8.40 57.33
N ALA A 221 -64.10 7.35 57.56
CA ALA A 221 -64.41 6.36 56.53
C ALA A 221 -65.42 6.85 55.47
N ALA A 222 -65.96 8.08 55.54
CA ALA A 222 -66.92 8.58 54.58
C ALA A 222 -66.25 9.02 53.26
N VAL A 223 -66.84 8.65 52.12
CA VAL A 223 -66.35 9.00 50.77
C VAL A 223 -67.41 9.81 50.03
N ASP A 224 -67.01 10.93 49.44
CA ASP A 224 -67.88 11.74 48.58
C ASP A 224 -68.03 11.09 47.19
N GLN A 225 -69.27 10.97 46.70
CA GLN A 225 -69.56 10.19 45.48
C GLN A 225 -69.07 10.86 44.19
N ALA A 226 -69.00 12.20 44.15
CA ALA A 226 -68.61 12.93 42.94
C ALA A 226 -67.09 13.01 42.77
N SER A 227 -66.36 13.19 43.87
CA SER A 227 -64.90 13.30 43.90
C SER A 227 -64.21 11.95 44.08
N GLY A 228 -64.87 11.01 44.75
CA GLY A 228 -64.27 9.76 45.23
C GLY A 228 -63.26 9.96 46.37
N GLU A 229 -63.24 11.13 47.01
CA GLU A 229 -62.32 11.49 48.09
C GLU A 229 -62.96 11.35 49.48
N HIS A 230 -62.15 11.09 50.51
CA HIS A 230 -62.52 11.30 51.91
C HIS A 230 -62.49 12.79 52.25
N THR A 231 -63.64 13.46 52.39
CA THR A 231 -63.68 14.92 52.53
C THR A 231 -63.66 15.42 53.97
N ASN A 232 -64.00 14.57 54.95
CA ASN A 232 -63.92 14.89 56.37
C ASN A 232 -62.51 14.60 56.91
N ARG A 233 -61.67 15.63 57.02
CA ARG A 233 -60.25 15.52 57.41
C ARG A 233 -59.87 16.49 58.52
N ALA A 234 -58.87 16.12 59.32
CA ALA A 234 -58.24 16.99 60.30
C ALA A 234 -56.71 16.82 60.31
N ARG A 235 -55.99 17.83 60.80
CA ARG A 235 -54.55 17.75 61.03
C ARG A 235 -54.25 16.88 62.25
N VAL A 236 -53.08 16.24 62.22
CA VAL A 236 -52.56 15.43 63.33
C VAL A 236 -51.28 16.09 63.84
N ASP A 237 -51.16 16.22 65.16
CA ASP A 237 -49.98 16.82 65.77
C ASP A 237 -48.83 15.80 65.81
N MET A 238 -47.64 16.22 65.38
CA MET A 238 -46.43 15.38 65.39
C MET A 238 -45.25 16.08 66.07
N LYS A 239 -44.67 15.43 67.07
CA LYS A 239 -43.52 15.94 67.83
C LYS A 239 -42.28 15.08 67.59
N VAL A 240 -41.17 15.72 67.22
CA VAL A 240 -39.85 15.10 67.09
C VAL A 240 -39.09 15.16 68.43
N VAL A 241 -38.60 14.03 68.91
CA VAL A 241 -37.75 13.92 70.09
C VAL A 241 -36.43 13.25 69.72
N ASP A 242 -35.34 14.02 69.67
CA ASP A 242 -33.99 13.51 69.43
C ASP A 242 -33.49 12.70 70.64
N LYS A 243 -33.02 11.47 70.39
CA LYS A 243 -32.51 10.54 71.41
C LYS A 243 -30.99 10.32 71.34
N GLY A 244 -30.31 10.91 70.36
CA GLY A 244 -28.88 10.70 70.11
C GLY A 244 -28.60 10.37 68.63
N PRO A 245 -27.31 10.11 68.28
CA PRO A 245 -26.90 9.91 66.89
C PRO A 245 -27.72 8.81 66.18
N GLY A 246 -28.58 9.22 65.25
CA GLY A 246 -29.40 8.33 64.45
C GLY A 246 -30.60 7.69 65.16
N GLU A 247 -31.00 8.16 66.34
CA GLU A 247 -32.20 7.68 67.05
C GLU A 247 -33.19 8.84 67.30
N ILE A 248 -34.40 8.74 66.75
CA ILE A 248 -35.42 9.81 66.79
C ILE A 248 -36.77 9.21 67.18
N ASP A 249 -37.47 9.76 68.18
CA ASP A 249 -38.85 9.39 68.51
C ASP A 249 -39.82 10.38 67.82
N LEU A 250 -40.72 9.87 66.97
CA LEU A 250 -41.85 10.64 66.41
C LEU A 250 -43.11 10.36 67.22
N VAL A 251 -43.62 11.34 67.96
CA VAL A 251 -44.84 11.21 68.76
C VAL A 251 -46.02 11.77 67.98
N VAL A 252 -46.96 10.91 67.59
CA VAL A 252 -48.14 11.26 66.79
C VAL A 252 -49.36 11.37 67.70
N THR A 253 -50.13 12.45 67.55
CA THR A 253 -51.30 12.79 68.38
C THR A 253 -52.48 13.21 67.52
N PRO A 254 -53.38 12.28 67.17
CA PRO A 254 -54.66 12.57 66.53
C PRO A 254 -55.51 13.61 67.26
N ASP A 255 -56.24 14.46 66.52
CA ASP A 255 -57.05 15.54 67.09
C ASP A 255 -58.19 14.98 67.98
N PRO A 256 -58.22 15.30 69.28
CA PRO A 256 -59.26 14.83 70.18
C PRO A 256 -60.67 15.30 69.82
N GLY A 257 -60.80 16.49 69.20
CA GLY A 257 -62.08 17.07 68.82
C GLY A 257 -62.74 16.29 67.69
N PHE A 258 -62.00 16.03 66.62
CA PHE A 258 -62.43 15.20 65.49
C PHE A 258 -62.74 13.77 65.94
N LEU A 259 -61.91 13.13 66.77
CA LEU A 259 -62.22 11.79 67.28
C LEU A 259 -63.43 11.76 68.25
N ALA A 260 -63.84 12.91 68.79
CA ALA A 260 -65.00 12.99 69.65
C ALA A 260 -66.29 13.36 68.92
N ASP A 261 -66.19 13.89 67.69
CA ASP A 261 -67.29 14.41 66.88
C ASP A 261 -68.31 13.30 66.54
N PRO A 262 -69.61 13.50 66.82
CA PRO A 262 -70.66 12.55 66.43
C PRO A 262 -70.76 12.26 64.93
N GLU A 263 -70.31 13.18 64.07
CA GLU A 263 -70.36 13.02 62.60
C GLU A 263 -69.18 12.22 62.04
N THR A 264 -68.15 11.93 62.85
CA THR A 264 -66.99 11.15 62.42
C THR A 264 -67.33 9.67 62.24
N THR A 265 -67.15 9.17 61.03
CA THR A 265 -67.40 7.75 60.68
C THR A 265 -66.14 6.91 60.86
N TYR A 266 -66.16 5.91 61.75
CA TYR A 266 -65.01 5.03 61.98
C TYR A 266 -64.95 3.85 60.97
N PRO A 267 -63.76 3.30 60.64
CA PRO A 267 -62.45 3.64 61.20
C PRO A 267 -61.92 5.02 60.76
N VAL A 268 -61.14 5.66 61.63
CA VAL A 268 -60.41 6.90 61.31
C VAL A 268 -58.98 6.54 60.97
N THR A 269 -58.55 6.88 59.76
CA THR A 269 -57.18 6.63 59.28
C THR A 269 -56.30 7.81 59.64
N VAL A 270 -55.15 7.55 60.26
CA VAL A 270 -54.09 8.52 60.57
C VAL A 270 -52.90 8.21 59.67
N ASP A 271 -52.46 9.20 58.90
CA ASP A 271 -51.43 9.07 57.87
C ASP A 271 -50.27 10.04 58.09
N PRO A 272 -49.13 9.56 58.64
CA PRO A 272 -47.84 10.19 58.47
C PRO A 272 -47.13 9.62 57.23
N SER A 273 -47.31 10.26 56.07
CA SER A 273 -46.58 9.86 54.87
C SER A 273 -45.09 10.25 54.93
N THR A 274 -44.21 9.59 54.18
CA THR A 274 -42.79 9.96 54.03
C THR A 274 -42.44 10.17 52.57
N SER A 275 -41.85 11.32 52.20
CA SER A 275 -41.37 11.56 50.83
C SER A 275 -39.87 11.25 50.68
N ALA A 276 -39.49 10.59 49.60
CA ALA A 276 -38.10 10.33 49.23
C ALA A 276 -37.65 11.28 48.10
N LEU A 277 -36.41 11.77 48.18
CA LEU A 277 -35.81 12.61 47.14
C LEU A 277 -35.28 11.72 46.00
N SER A 278 -35.94 11.74 44.84
CA SER A 278 -35.56 11.04 43.61
C SER A 278 -35.26 12.03 42.46
N ASN A 279 -34.58 11.56 41.40
CA ASN A 279 -34.38 12.31 40.15
C ASN A 279 -35.63 12.37 39.26
N THR A 280 -36.67 11.63 39.65
CA THR A 280 -38.06 11.75 39.20
C THR A 280 -38.93 12.17 40.39
N PHE A 281 -40.04 12.85 40.14
CA PHE A 281 -40.91 13.36 41.21
C PHE A 281 -42.29 13.66 40.64
N ASP A 282 -43.35 13.32 41.35
CA ASP A 282 -44.68 13.79 41.05
C ASP A 282 -45.43 14.21 42.33
N THR A 283 -46.40 15.09 42.14
CA THR A 283 -47.31 15.57 43.21
C THR A 283 -48.49 16.24 42.53
N TYR A 284 -49.59 16.39 43.26
CA TYR A 284 -50.62 17.38 42.91
C TYR A 284 -50.71 18.46 43.98
N VAL A 285 -51.36 19.55 43.62
CA VAL A 285 -51.74 20.63 44.52
C VAL A 285 -53.24 20.82 44.40
N GLN A 286 -53.93 20.99 45.53
CA GLN A 286 -55.37 21.13 45.57
C GLN A 286 -55.76 22.36 46.38
N GLN A 287 -56.74 23.13 45.87
CA GLN A 287 -57.20 24.35 46.52
C GLN A 287 -57.78 24.04 47.90
N GLY A 288 -57.28 24.73 48.93
CA GLY A 288 -57.64 24.52 50.33
C GLY A 288 -56.70 23.55 51.07
N GLU A 289 -55.93 22.75 50.34
CA GLU A 289 -54.98 21.81 50.93
C GLU A 289 -53.64 22.46 51.24
N THR A 290 -53.08 22.08 52.40
CA THR A 290 -51.83 22.66 52.93
C THR A 290 -50.74 21.61 53.18
N VAL A 291 -51.00 20.36 52.82
CA VAL A 291 -50.08 19.22 52.99
C VAL A 291 -49.43 18.82 51.66
N ASP A 292 -48.40 17.99 51.74
CA ASP A 292 -47.68 17.44 50.58
C ASP A 292 -48.34 16.14 50.16
N TRP A 293 -48.48 15.94 48.85
CA TRP A 293 -49.14 14.79 48.23
C TRP A 293 -48.18 13.94 47.39
N SER A 294 -46.87 14.14 47.53
CA SER A 294 -45.85 13.44 46.74
C SER A 294 -45.70 11.95 47.05
N SER A 295 -46.32 11.46 48.13
CA SER A 295 -46.35 10.04 48.51
C SER A 295 -47.56 9.29 47.94
N ASP A 296 -48.63 10.00 47.56
CA ASP A 296 -49.88 9.41 47.12
C ASP A 296 -49.67 8.47 45.93
N THR A 297 -50.55 7.47 45.82
CA THR A 297 -50.56 6.52 44.70
C THR A 297 -51.34 7.03 43.48
N GLU A 298 -51.80 8.29 43.52
CA GLU A 298 -52.59 8.96 42.50
C GLU A 298 -52.20 10.44 42.30
N LEU A 299 -52.66 11.00 41.18
CA LEU A 299 -52.49 12.39 40.77
C LEU A 299 -53.81 12.93 40.24
N ASP A 300 -54.13 14.15 40.66
CA ASP A 300 -55.45 14.71 40.47
C ASP A 300 -55.44 16.06 39.75
N PHE A 301 -56.34 16.22 38.78
CA PHE A 301 -56.49 17.47 38.06
C PHE A 301 -57.92 17.79 37.61
N GLY A 302 -58.32 19.04 37.82
CA GLY A 302 -59.68 19.55 37.55
C GLY A 302 -60.44 19.90 38.82
N ASN A 303 -61.75 20.18 38.70
CA ASN A 303 -62.61 20.50 39.83
C ASN A 303 -63.39 19.26 40.28
N PRO A 304 -63.22 18.74 41.51
CA PRO A 304 -63.92 17.54 41.98
C PRO A 304 -65.40 17.77 42.34
N GLY A 305 -65.89 19.01 42.25
CA GLY A 305 -67.29 19.36 42.59
C GLY A 305 -67.56 19.60 44.07
N THR A 306 -66.56 19.38 44.93
CA THR A 306 -66.60 19.69 46.36
C THR A 306 -66.03 21.08 46.65
N LYS A 307 -66.37 21.64 47.83
CA LYS A 307 -65.95 22.98 48.26
C LYS A 307 -65.26 22.96 49.61
N ASN A 308 -64.32 23.88 49.80
CA ASN A 308 -63.70 24.17 51.09
C ASN A 308 -64.69 24.86 52.05
N PRO A 309 -64.40 24.91 53.37
CA PRO A 309 -65.22 25.65 54.34
C PRO A 309 -65.43 27.13 54.01
N ASP A 310 -64.50 27.74 53.25
CA ASP A 310 -64.59 29.12 52.77
C ASP A 310 -65.41 29.30 51.47
N GLY A 311 -65.98 28.20 50.93
CA GLY A 311 -66.82 28.18 49.74
C GLY A 311 -66.06 28.09 48.40
N THR A 312 -64.73 28.07 48.41
CA THR A 312 -63.92 27.88 47.19
C THR A 312 -63.99 26.43 46.68
N PRO A 313 -63.89 26.18 45.35
CA PRO A 313 -63.82 24.81 44.83
C PRO A 313 -62.51 24.14 45.25
N ARG A 314 -62.50 22.81 45.33
CA ARG A 314 -61.30 22.02 45.65
C ARG A 314 -60.53 21.60 44.39
N THR A 315 -60.30 22.53 43.46
CA THR A 315 -59.63 22.26 42.17
C THR A 315 -58.20 21.76 42.39
N ALA A 316 -57.79 20.72 41.64
CA ALA A 316 -56.45 20.15 41.67
C ALA A 316 -55.67 20.36 40.36
N ARG A 317 -54.33 20.30 40.46
CA ARG A 317 -53.38 20.32 39.35
C ARG A 317 -52.19 19.43 39.67
N SER A 318 -51.71 18.65 38.70
CA SER A 318 -50.61 17.70 38.91
C SER A 318 -49.32 18.16 38.26
N TYR A 319 -48.19 17.68 38.77
CA TYR A 319 -46.87 17.93 38.24
C TYR A 319 -46.08 16.63 38.17
N ILE A 320 -45.31 16.44 37.11
CA ILE A 320 -44.44 15.28 36.91
C ILE A 320 -43.06 15.75 36.46
N THR A 321 -42.03 15.21 37.08
CA THR A 321 -40.62 15.40 36.75
C THR A 321 -40.05 14.12 36.17
N TRP A 322 -39.49 14.23 34.96
CA TRP A 322 -38.88 13.13 34.22
C TRP A 322 -37.35 13.23 34.26
N ASN A 323 -36.66 12.10 34.28
CA ASN A 323 -35.21 12.04 34.01
C ASN A 323 -34.97 12.14 32.49
N THR A 324 -34.59 13.32 32.00
CA THR A 324 -34.38 13.59 30.57
C THR A 324 -32.92 13.49 30.14
N THR A 325 -32.04 13.02 31.03
CA THR A 325 -30.61 12.81 30.72
C THR A 325 -30.37 11.99 29.44
N PRO A 326 -31.10 10.89 29.16
CA PRO A 326 -30.85 10.07 27.97
C PRO A 326 -31.14 10.75 26.62
N ILE A 327 -31.82 11.89 26.62
CA ILE A 327 -32.29 12.60 25.41
C ILE A 327 -31.69 14.01 25.30
N GLN A 328 -30.62 14.30 26.04
CA GLN A 328 -29.95 15.60 25.96
C GLN A 328 -29.34 15.81 24.57
N ASP A 329 -29.61 16.95 23.96
CA ASP A 329 -29.16 17.32 22.61
C ASP A 329 -29.73 16.44 21.48
N ALA A 330 -30.69 15.57 21.80
CA ALA A 330 -31.34 14.74 20.83
C ALA A 330 -32.32 15.54 19.95
N LEU A 331 -32.48 15.10 18.71
CA LEU A 331 -33.57 15.51 17.86
C LEU A 331 -34.76 14.59 18.09
N ILE A 332 -35.82 15.15 18.65
CA ILE A 332 -37.05 14.43 18.95
C ILE A 332 -37.83 14.23 17.65
N ILE A 333 -38.17 12.97 17.40
CA ILE A 333 -38.91 12.53 16.20
C ILE A 333 -40.38 12.32 16.54
N ASP A 334 -40.67 11.70 17.69
CA ASP A 334 -42.03 11.34 18.13
C ASP A 334 -42.05 11.08 19.64
N THR A 335 -43.16 11.42 20.30
CA THR A 335 -43.35 11.25 21.74
C THR A 335 -44.76 10.82 22.10
N ASN A 336 -44.88 10.09 23.20
CA ASN A 336 -46.18 9.73 23.78
C ASN A 336 -46.13 9.81 25.31
N LEU A 337 -46.81 10.81 25.88
CA LEU A 337 -47.14 10.86 27.30
C LEU A 337 -48.37 10.00 27.56
N ALA A 338 -48.24 8.96 28.37
CA ALA A 338 -49.33 8.05 28.73
C ALA A 338 -49.60 8.10 30.25
N LEU A 339 -50.86 8.36 30.61
CA LEU A 339 -51.34 8.42 32.01
C LEU A 339 -52.47 7.40 32.20
N TRP A 340 -52.41 6.57 33.25
CA TRP A 340 -53.48 5.61 33.53
C TRP A 340 -54.62 6.29 34.28
N ASN A 341 -55.75 6.49 33.62
CA ASN A 341 -56.90 7.20 34.16
C ASN A 341 -57.96 6.20 34.64
N PHE A 342 -58.13 6.14 35.97
CA PHE A 342 -59.06 5.24 36.65
C PHE A 342 -60.28 5.96 37.24
N HIS A 343 -60.29 7.30 37.25
CA HIS A 343 -61.46 8.08 37.64
C HIS A 343 -61.66 9.33 36.76
N SER A 344 -62.89 9.58 36.31
CA SER A 344 -63.29 10.87 35.71
C SER A 344 -64.65 11.32 36.25
N GLY A 345 -64.82 12.62 36.49
CA GLY A 345 -66.07 13.21 37.02
C GLY A 345 -67.18 13.42 36.00
N ASN A 346 -67.01 13.00 34.74
CA ASN A 346 -68.06 13.10 33.74
C ASN A 346 -69.25 12.19 34.11
N THR A 347 -70.45 12.50 33.65
CA THR A 347 -71.65 11.68 33.91
C THR A 347 -72.44 11.38 32.64
N ASP A 348 -72.03 11.97 31.53
CA ASP A 348 -72.66 11.88 30.20
C ASP A 348 -71.76 11.17 29.18
N CYS A 349 -70.68 10.55 29.65
CA CYS A 349 -69.66 9.88 28.84
C CYS A 349 -69.01 10.78 27.77
N SER A 350 -69.09 12.10 27.92
CA SER A 350 -68.41 13.05 27.02
C SER A 350 -66.90 13.05 27.27
N ALA A 351 -66.13 13.31 26.21
CA ALA A 351 -64.69 13.51 26.28
C ALA A 351 -64.37 14.89 26.90
N GLN A 352 -63.40 14.93 27.81
CA GLN A 352 -63.08 16.10 28.63
C GLN A 352 -61.64 16.54 28.41
N LYS A 353 -61.47 17.82 28.04
CA LYS A 353 -60.19 18.39 27.63
C LYS A 353 -59.27 18.64 28.84
N TRP A 354 -58.01 18.23 28.72
CA TRP A 354 -56.92 18.54 29.65
C TRP A 354 -55.70 19.05 28.88
N THR A 355 -54.82 19.77 29.58
CA THR A 355 -53.68 20.49 28.98
C THR A 355 -52.37 20.10 29.64
N VAL A 356 -51.30 20.12 28.84
CA VAL A 356 -49.93 19.81 29.23
C VAL A 356 -49.08 21.07 29.12
N TRP A 357 -48.37 21.38 30.19
CA TRP A 357 -47.59 22.61 30.34
C TRP A 357 -46.14 22.34 30.72
N ASP A 358 -45.23 23.19 30.27
CA ASP A 358 -43.91 23.35 30.89
C ASP A 358 -44.07 24.11 32.21
N THR A 359 -43.36 23.64 33.25
CA THR A 359 -43.44 24.22 34.59
C THR A 359 -42.05 24.37 35.21
N ALA A 360 -41.94 25.21 36.25
CA ALA A 360 -40.79 25.14 37.15
C ALA A 360 -40.77 23.80 37.92
N ALA A 361 -39.63 23.46 38.53
CA ALA A 361 -39.48 22.21 39.28
C ALA A 361 -40.49 22.10 40.44
N PRO A 362 -41.34 21.06 40.50
CA PRO A 362 -42.11 20.75 41.68
C PRO A 362 -41.23 20.22 42.80
N SER A 363 -41.69 20.37 44.05
CA SER A 363 -41.05 19.80 45.23
C SER A 363 -42.10 19.47 46.29
N THR A 364 -41.66 18.91 47.40
CA THR A 364 -42.51 18.61 48.58
C THR A 364 -43.10 19.86 49.23
N SER A 365 -42.65 21.07 48.85
CA SER A 365 -43.25 22.35 49.27
C SER A 365 -44.28 22.91 48.28
N SER A 366 -44.57 22.22 47.18
CA SER A 366 -45.59 22.63 46.21
C SER A 366 -46.97 22.62 46.88
N ARG A 367 -47.65 23.77 46.89
CA ARG A 367 -49.03 23.91 47.42
C ARG A 367 -49.85 24.76 46.47
N TRP A 368 -51.17 24.80 46.66
CA TRP A 368 -52.05 25.63 45.83
C TRP A 368 -51.66 27.13 45.85
N ALA A 369 -51.23 27.64 47.00
CA ALA A 369 -50.78 29.03 47.16
C ALA A 369 -49.32 29.27 46.72
N SER A 370 -48.53 28.20 46.52
CA SER A 370 -47.09 28.25 46.20
C SER A 370 -46.75 27.24 45.09
N GLN A 371 -47.52 27.28 44.01
CA GLN A 371 -47.35 26.37 42.88
C GLN A 371 -46.04 26.66 42.13
N PRO A 372 -45.41 25.64 41.53
CA PRO A 372 -44.41 25.88 40.51
C PRO A 372 -44.95 26.79 39.42
N ALA A 373 -44.10 27.67 38.88
CA ALA A 373 -44.49 28.58 37.81
C ALA A 373 -44.96 27.79 36.57
N TRP A 374 -46.12 28.15 36.01
CA TRP A 374 -46.63 27.61 34.76
C TRP A 374 -46.15 28.49 33.62
N ASN A 375 -45.29 27.95 32.75
CA ASN A 375 -44.59 28.75 31.76
C ASN A 375 -45.35 28.82 30.43
N GLN A 376 -45.57 27.67 29.79
CA GLN A 376 -46.16 27.59 28.46
C GLN A 376 -46.97 26.31 28.27
N GLU A 377 -48.13 26.41 27.62
CA GLU A 377 -48.88 25.26 27.12
C GLU A 377 -48.19 24.69 25.89
N TYR A 378 -47.99 23.37 25.87
CA TYR A 378 -47.36 22.68 24.74
C TYR A 378 -48.33 21.72 24.03
N HIS A 379 -49.30 21.16 24.75
CA HIS A 379 -50.28 20.26 24.14
C HIS A 379 -51.60 20.21 24.92
N SER A 380 -52.64 19.66 24.30
CA SER A 380 -53.90 19.35 24.95
C SER A 380 -54.52 18.08 24.38
N SER A 381 -55.16 17.26 25.21
CA SER A 381 -55.84 16.04 24.83
C SER A 381 -57.28 16.03 25.36
N THR A 382 -58.17 15.30 24.69
CA THR A 382 -59.56 15.09 25.13
C THR A 382 -59.81 13.67 25.63
N GLU A 383 -58.81 12.79 25.59
CA GLU A 383 -58.97 11.40 26.00
C GLU A 383 -59.46 11.31 27.46
N THR A 384 -60.47 10.45 27.68
CA THR A 384 -61.20 10.34 28.96
C THR A 384 -61.55 8.88 29.23
N ARG A 385 -61.22 8.41 30.45
CA ARG A 385 -61.37 7.03 30.92
C ARG A 385 -61.76 7.02 32.40
N GLY A 386 -62.02 5.83 32.96
CA GLY A 386 -62.18 5.66 34.41
C GLY A 386 -63.54 6.08 34.96
N ASN A 387 -64.62 6.01 34.17
CA ASN A 387 -65.95 6.31 34.70
C ASN A 387 -66.80 5.04 34.74
N THR A 388 -67.21 4.64 35.94
CA THR A 388 -68.00 3.43 36.17
C THR A 388 -69.36 3.46 35.48
N ASP A 389 -70.00 4.64 35.38
CA ASP A 389 -71.27 4.82 34.67
C ASP A 389 -71.11 4.78 33.14
N CYS A 390 -69.86 4.89 32.67
CA CYS A 390 -69.47 4.83 31.26
C CYS A 390 -68.58 3.61 30.94
N ALA A 391 -68.58 2.57 31.76
CA ALA A 391 -67.65 1.44 31.64
C ALA A 391 -67.66 0.73 30.27
N ALA A 392 -68.76 0.82 29.51
CA ALA A 392 -68.87 0.25 28.16
C ALA A 392 -68.03 0.99 27.11
N THR A 393 -67.74 2.28 27.29
CA THR A 393 -67.06 3.14 26.30
C THR A 393 -65.80 3.81 26.86
N GLN A 394 -65.73 4.02 28.18
CA GLN A 394 -64.65 4.67 28.90
C GLN A 394 -64.25 3.90 30.17
N PRO A 395 -63.89 2.59 30.06
CA PRO A 395 -63.32 1.86 31.19
C PRO A 395 -62.00 2.50 31.62
N ASP A 396 -61.45 2.09 32.76
CA ASP A 396 -60.10 2.45 33.18
C ASP A 396 -59.10 2.18 32.05
N GLY A 397 -58.19 3.13 31.80
CA GLY A 397 -57.28 3.00 30.68
C GLY A 397 -56.29 4.15 30.52
N TRP A 398 -55.35 3.98 29.59
CA TRP A 398 -54.40 5.02 29.21
C TRP A 398 -55.09 6.17 28.50
N ILE A 399 -54.77 7.40 28.91
CA ILE A 399 -55.02 8.63 28.18
C ILE A 399 -53.67 9.20 27.71
N ASN A 400 -53.61 9.70 26.48
CA ASN A 400 -52.36 10.06 25.82
C ASN A 400 -52.29 11.52 25.37
N ALA A 401 -51.06 12.04 25.26
CA ALA A 401 -50.75 13.33 24.68
C ALA A 401 -49.40 13.28 23.93
N ASP A 402 -49.33 13.93 22.78
CA ASP A 402 -48.10 14.13 22.01
C ASP A 402 -47.41 15.40 22.51
N VAL A 403 -46.18 15.24 23.02
CA VAL A 403 -45.44 16.31 23.69
C VAL A 403 -44.11 16.61 23.00
N ASP A 404 -44.04 16.38 21.68
CA ASP A 404 -42.79 16.47 20.89
C ASP A 404 -42.05 17.78 21.12
N THR A 405 -42.79 18.88 21.01
CA THR A 405 -42.26 20.24 21.13
C THR A 405 -41.77 20.58 22.54
N LEU A 406 -42.43 20.04 23.58
CA LEU A 406 -42.01 20.20 24.97
C LEU A 406 -40.71 19.43 25.21
N VAL A 407 -40.68 18.16 24.81
CA VAL A 407 -39.52 17.29 25.00
C VAL A 407 -38.34 17.77 24.17
N GLN A 408 -38.56 18.25 22.95
CA GLN A 408 -37.53 18.90 22.13
C GLN A 408 -36.92 20.10 22.83
N SER A 409 -37.73 20.89 23.55
CA SER A 409 -37.22 22.04 24.31
C SER A 409 -36.30 21.61 25.46
N TRP A 410 -36.60 20.50 26.13
CA TRP A 410 -35.74 19.93 27.19
C TRP A 410 -34.45 19.36 26.60
N ALA A 411 -34.56 18.60 25.50
CA ALA A 411 -33.44 18.03 24.77
C ALA A 411 -32.46 19.13 24.31
N SER A 412 -32.95 20.17 23.64
CA SER A 412 -32.12 21.28 23.15
C SER A 412 -31.47 22.10 24.27
N LYS A 413 -32.10 22.20 25.44
CA LYS A 413 -31.52 22.82 26.64
C LYS A 413 -30.53 21.92 27.37
N LYS A 414 -30.38 20.66 26.93
CA LYS A 414 -29.63 19.60 27.61
C LYS A 414 -30.09 19.47 29.07
N ALA A 415 -31.39 19.58 29.31
CA ALA A 415 -31.93 19.47 30.65
C ALA A 415 -31.76 18.03 31.15
N THR A 416 -31.22 17.86 32.37
CA THR A 416 -31.17 16.54 33.03
C THR A 416 -32.53 16.14 33.62
N ARG A 417 -33.43 17.11 33.80
CA ARG A 417 -34.80 16.93 34.28
C ARG A 417 -35.79 17.77 33.45
N GLY A 418 -36.88 17.13 33.03
CA GLY A 418 -38.01 17.80 32.38
C GLY A 418 -39.17 17.91 33.35
N HIS A 419 -39.78 19.09 33.47
CA HIS A 419 -40.85 19.38 34.43
C HIS A 419 -42.14 19.72 33.70
N LEU A 420 -43.18 18.94 33.97
CA LEU A 420 -44.46 19.00 33.29
C LEU A 420 -45.60 19.25 34.29
N GLY A 421 -46.55 20.10 33.90
CA GLY A 421 -47.81 20.33 34.63
C GLY A 421 -49.03 19.82 33.86
N LEU A 422 -50.00 19.28 34.60
CA LEU A 422 -51.28 18.77 34.10
C LEU A 422 -52.43 19.54 34.75
N ARG A 423 -53.37 20.02 33.94
CA ARG A 423 -54.61 20.62 34.43
C ARG A 423 -55.78 20.37 33.49
N ALA A 424 -56.99 20.31 34.04
CA ALA A 424 -58.20 20.40 33.25
C ALA A 424 -58.25 21.73 32.48
N ALA A 425 -58.84 21.73 31.29
CA ALA A 425 -58.98 22.94 30.49
C ALA A 425 -60.06 23.90 31.04
N THR A 426 -60.97 23.39 31.87
CA THR A 426 -62.07 24.15 32.48
C THR A 426 -62.26 23.71 33.94
N ASP A 427 -62.97 24.53 34.73
CA ASP A 427 -63.37 24.20 36.10
C ASP A 427 -64.71 23.44 36.17
N ASP A 428 -65.22 22.90 35.05
CA ASP A 428 -66.39 22.00 35.04
C ASP A 428 -66.06 20.72 35.83
N THR A 429 -66.99 20.28 36.67
CA THR A 429 -66.81 19.06 37.47
C THR A 429 -66.65 17.81 36.62
N LYS A 430 -67.20 17.82 35.40
CA LYS A 430 -67.02 16.74 34.43
C LYS A 430 -65.56 16.58 34.00
N SER A 431 -64.76 17.64 34.07
CA SER A 431 -63.35 17.62 33.68
C SER A 431 -62.41 17.07 34.76
N TRP A 432 -62.91 16.70 35.95
CA TRP A 432 -62.13 16.03 36.99
C TRP A 432 -61.53 14.72 36.50
N LYS A 433 -60.25 14.49 36.78
CA LYS A 433 -59.54 13.24 36.47
C LYS A 433 -58.59 12.87 37.60
N ARG A 434 -58.56 11.58 37.90
CA ARG A 434 -57.55 10.94 38.77
C ARG A 434 -56.78 9.92 37.95
N VAL A 435 -55.46 9.99 38.02
CA VAL A 435 -54.54 9.11 37.30
C VAL A 435 -53.52 8.50 38.26
N ASN A 436 -52.94 7.35 37.93
CA ASN A 436 -51.91 6.75 38.79
C ASN A 436 -50.68 7.67 38.91
N SER A 437 -50.07 7.72 40.09
CA SER A 437 -48.78 8.37 40.32
C SER A 437 -47.59 7.41 40.11
N ALA A 438 -46.38 7.90 40.31
CA ALA A 438 -45.14 7.13 40.39
C ALA A 438 -45.15 6.07 41.50
N ASN A 439 -45.89 6.28 42.58
CA ASN A 439 -45.92 5.39 43.75
C ASN A 439 -46.88 4.22 43.59
N ASN A 440 -47.82 4.30 42.63
CA ASN A 440 -48.77 3.22 42.36
C ASN A 440 -48.05 1.92 42.01
N ALA A 441 -48.58 0.77 42.44
CA ALA A 441 -47.99 -0.54 42.15
C ALA A 441 -48.01 -0.90 40.65
N ALA A 442 -48.98 -0.38 39.89
CA ALA A 442 -49.16 -0.67 38.46
C ALA A 442 -49.44 0.59 37.64
N ASN A 443 -49.25 0.50 36.32
CA ASN A 443 -49.62 1.52 35.34
C ASN A 443 -49.16 2.96 35.67
N GLN A 444 -47.88 3.13 36.01
CA GLN A 444 -47.30 4.45 36.31
C GLN A 444 -47.35 5.36 35.07
N PRO A 445 -47.31 6.70 35.25
CA PRO A 445 -47.07 7.61 34.15
C PRO A 445 -45.82 7.24 33.34
N LYS A 446 -45.95 7.24 32.01
CA LYS A 446 -44.87 6.95 31.06
C LYS A 446 -44.73 8.04 30.01
N LEU A 447 -43.49 8.30 29.60
CA LEU A 447 -43.18 9.15 28.46
C LEU A 447 -42.25 8.39 27.52
N SER A 448 -42.77 7.96 26.37
CA SER A 448 -41.97 7.37 25.30
C SER A 448 -41.43 8.47 24.40
N VAL A 449 -40.14 8.41 24.05
CA VAL A 449 -39.47 9.41 23.21
C VAL A 449 -38.65 8.70 22.15
N THR A 450 -38.96 8.92 20.87
CA THR A 450 -38.17 8.47 19.71
C THR A 450 -37.31 9.62 19.21
N TYR A 451 -36.02 9.38 18.98
CA TYR A 451 -35.06 10.44 18.65
C TYR A 451 -33.83 9.95 17.86
N ASN A 452 -33.06 10.90 17.32
CA ASN A 452 -31.73 10.70 16.73
C ASN A 452 -30.74 11.79 17.19
N TYR A 453 -29.45 11.63 16.93
CA TYR A 453 -28.47 12.71 17.11
C TYR A 453 -28.09 13.37 15.78
N ARG A 454 -27.30 14.45 15.85
CA ARG A 454 -26.71 15.13 14.68
C ARG A 454 -25.21 14.82 14.64
N PRO A 455 -24.61 14.87 13.46
CA PRO A 455 -23.17 14.79 13.34
C PRO A 455 -22.52 16.06 13.88
N SER A 456 -21.34 15.91 14.48
CA SER A 456 -20.58 16.98 15.11
C SER A 456 -19.96 17.95 14.11
N ASP A 457 -19.43 19.06 14.62
CA ASP A 457 -18.59 19.98 13.84
C ASP A 457 -17.31 19.29 13.36
N GLY A 458 -16.80 19.74 12.22
CA GLY A 458 -15.49 19.33 11.73
C GLY A 458 -14.34 19.75 12.65
N THR A 459 -13.50 18.79 13.04
CA THR A 459 -12.46 18.98 14.06
C THR A 459 -11.03 19.06 13.49
N ASP A 460 -10.78 18.54 12.29
CA ASP A 460 -9.43 18.37 11.73
C ASP A 460 -9.40 18.69 10.24
N ARG A 461 -9.64 19.97 9.90
CA ARG A 461 -9.64 20.47 8.52
C ARG A 461 -8.24 20.56 7.97
N GLN A 462 -7.96 19.80 6.92
CA GLN A 462 -6.64 19.73 6.30
C GLN A 462 -6.74 19.80 4.77
N ALA A 463 -5.72 20.39 4.14
CA ALA A 463 -5.54 20.37 2.69
C ALA A 463 -4.17 19.75 2.37
N GLY A 464 -4.13 18.82 1.41
CA GLY A 464 -2.89 18.12 1.06
C GLY A 464 -3.04 17.14 -0.11
N ALA A 465 -2.05 16.31 -0.43
CA ALA A 465 -0.71 16.24 0.18
C ALA A 465 0.07 17.57 0.10
N PRO A 466 1.02 17.83 1.00
CA PRO A 466 1.56 16.96 2.06
C PRO A 466 0.80 17.03 3.40
N PHE A 467 -0.31 17.77 3.51
CA PHE A 467 -0.97 18.02 4.80
C PHE A 467 0.00 18.66 5.82
N LYS A 468 0.74 19.69 5.38
CA LYS A 468 1.55 20.54 6.25
C LYS A 468 0.99 21.95 6.25
N SER A 469 0.92 22.57 7.43
CA SER A 469 0.51 23.96 7.58
C SER A 469 1.59 24.81 8.21
N TYR A 470 1.65 26.07 7.81
CA TYR A 470 2.59 27.07 8.29
C TYR A 470 1.79 28.31 8.69
N ALA A 471 1.88 28.70 9.96
CA ALA A 471 1.09 29.79 10.53
C ALA A 471 -0.43 29.68 10.24
N GLY A 472 -0.98 28.46 10.24
CA GLY A 472 -2.41 28.21 10.03
C GLY A 472 -2.86 28.16 8.56
N VAL A 473 -1.94 28.31 7.60
CA VAL A 473 -2.21 28.14 6.16
C VAL A 473 -1.62 26.82 5.68
N TRP A 474 -2.43 25.97 5.06
CA TRP A 474 -1.98 24.71 4.48
C TRP A 474 -1.23 24.94 3.18
N ALA A 475 -0.14 24.21 2.94
CA ALA A 475 0.56 24.23 1.67
C ALA A 475 0.19 22.97 0.89
N VAL A 476 -0.16 23.12 -0.40
CA VAL A 476 -0.49 21.99 -1.29
C VAL A 476 0.34 22.04 -2.57
N ASN A 477 0.86 20.88 -2.98
CA ASN A 477 1.76 20.75 -4.12
C ASN A 477 1.06 20.36 -5.44
N THR A 478 -0.25 20.56 -5.52
CA THR A 478 -1.05 20.16 -6.67
C THR A 478 -2.25 21.09 -6.85
N THR A 479 -2.71 21.25 -8.09
CA THR A 479 -3.96 21.95 -8.41
C THR A 479 -5.22 21.11 -8.15
N THR A 480 -5.07 19.84 -7.75
CA THR A 480 -6.17 18.95 -7.36
C THR A 480 -5.94 18.36 -5.97
N PRO A 481 -5.80 19.20 -4.93
CA PRO A 481 -5.54 18.72 -3.58
C PRO A 481 -6.73 17.92 -3.05
N VAL A 482 -6.43 17.01 -2.14
CA VAL A 482 -7.39 16.38 -1.25
C VAL A 482 -7.65 17.32 -0.08
N LEU A 483 -8.91 17.65 0.13
CA LEU A 483 -9.40 18.31 1.33
C LEU A 483 -10.02 17.25 2.22
N ARG A 484 -9.74 17.29 3.51
CA ARG A 484 -10.33 16.36 4.47
C ARG A 484 -10.68 17.03 5.79
N ASP A 485 -11.63 16.43 6.48
CA ASP A 485 -12.05 16.81 7.82
C ASP A 485 -12.62 15.60 8.55
N THR A 486 -12.68 15.65 9.88
CA THR A 486 -13.15 14.57 10.72
C THR A 486 -14.39 15.01 11.50
N PHE A 487 -15.45 14.22 11.37
CA PHE A 487 -16.75 14.42 12.03
C PHE A 487 -17.08 13.17 12.85
N THR A 488 -17.89 13.33 13.88
CA THR A 488 -18.36 12.23 14.74
C THR A 488 -19.87 12.32 14.89
N ASP A 489 -20.56 11.18 14.87
CA ASP A 489 -21.94 11.09 15.34
C ASP A 489 -22.01 10.33 16.67
N ALA A 490 -22.88 10.80 17.58
CA ALA A 490 -23.05 10.28 18.93
C ALA A 490 -23.75 8.90 18.95
N ASP A 491 -24.64 8.64 17.99
CA ASP A 491 -25.25 7.32 17.78
C ASP A 491 -24.40 6.40 16.87
N GLY A 492 -23.28 6.91 16.36
CA GLY A 492 -22.33 6.17 15.55
C GLY A 492 -22.70 6.09 14.07
N ASP A 493 -23.67 6.88 13.60
CA ASP A 493 -24.02 6.93 12.19
C ASP A 493 -22.83 7.29 11.28
N LYS A 494 -22.91 6.80 10.04
CA LYS A 494 -21.94 7.17 9.02
C LYS A 494 -22.17 8.61 8.61
N VAL A 495 -21.09 9.35 8.42
CA VAL A 495 -21.12 10.77 8.11
C VAL A 495 -20.47 11.03 6.76
N ASN A 496 -21.03 11.92 5.96
CA ASN A 496 -20.31 12.53 4.84
C ASN A 496 -19.99 13.99 5.17
N GLY A 497 -19.02 14.56 4.44
CA GLY A 497 -18.65 15.96 4.54
C GLY A 497 -19.00 16.71 3.26
N SER A 498 -19.73 17.81 3.39
CA SER A 498 -19.85 18.84 2.36
C SER A 498 -18.69 19.81 2.51
N PHE A 499 -17.90 20.00 1.46
CA PHE A 499 -16.76 20.89 1.39
C PHE A 499 -17.09 22.05 0.46
N GLN A 500 -16.95 23.27 0.97
CA GLN A 500 -17.18 24.49 0.19
C GLN A 500 -15.84 25.19 -0.05
N VAL A 501 -15.44 25.40 -1.32
CA VAL A 501 -14.09 25.90 -1.71
C VAL A 501 -14.15 27.19 -2.52
N TYR A 502 -13.42 28.21 -2.07
CA TYR A 502 -13.45 29.59 -2.60
C TYR A 502 -12.04 30.10 -2.88
N ASP A 503 -11.88 30.94 -3.91
CA ASP A 503 -10.70 31.79 -4.06
C ASP A 503 -10.70 32.80 -2.91
N ALA A 504 -9.59 32.83 -2.15
CA ALA A 504 -9.54 33.61 -0.91
C ALA A 504 -9.51 35.12 -1.17
N ALA A 505 -8.96 35.55 -2.31
CA ALA A 505 -8.81 36.95 -2.66
C ALA A 505 -10.09 37.55 -3.24
N THR A 506 -10.74 36.83 -4.17
CA THR A 506 -11.97 37.30 -4.82
C THR A 506 -13.23 36.94 -4.05
N ASN A 507 -13.13 36.02 -3.07
CA ASN A 507 -14.26 35.47 -2.33
C ASN A 507 -15.33 34.83 -3.26
N THR A 508 -14.88 34.25 -4.38
CA THR A 508 -15.75 33.56 -5.34
C THR A 508 -15.59 32.04 -5.24
N PRO A 509 -16.68 31.27 -5.35
CA PRO A 509 -16.61 29.81 -5.34
C PRO A 509 -15.87 29.27 -6.57
N ILE A 510 -15.24 28.10 -6.43
CA ILE A 510 -14.86 27.30 -7.59
C ILE A 510 -16.11 26.79 -8.33
N THR A 511 -15.98 26.41 -9.59
CA THR A 511 -17.09 25.86 -10.37
C THR A 511 -17.28 24.38 -10.05
N THR A 512 -18.45 24.02 -9.56
CA THR A 512 -18.87 22.62 -9.33
C THR A 512 -20.27 22.38 -9.93
N PRO A 513 -20.65 21.13 -10.24
CA PRO A 513 -21.96 20.82 -10.84
C PRO A 513 -23.15 21.30 -10.01
N VAL A 514 -23.02 21.31 -8.68
CA VAL A 514 -24.05 21.72 -7.72
C VAL A 514 -24.03 23.23 -7.42
N GLY A 515 -23.02 23.96 -7.88
CA GLY A 515 -22.83 25.38 -7.58
C GLY A 515 -22.17 25.66 -6.23
N GLU A 516 -21.93 26.94 -5.96
CA GLU A 516 -21.33 27.46 -4.71
C GLU A 516 -20.01 26.82 -4.26
N GLY A 517 -19.25 26.18 -5.16
CA GLY A 517 -17.99 25.55 -4.82
C GLY A 517 -18.13 24.32 -3.93
N LEU A 518 -19.31 23.69 -3.92
CA LEU A 518 -19.64 22.53 -3.10
C LEU A 518 -19.14 21.22 -3.73
N ILE A 519 -18.46 20.41 -2.91
CA ILE A 519 -18.01 19.05 -3.21
C ILE A 519 -18.40 18.18 -2.02
N VAL A 520 -19.05 17.05 -2.24
CA VAL A 520 -19.53 16.17 -1.17
C VAL A 520 -18.71 14.87 -1.18
N SER A 521 -18.24 14.43 -0.01
CA SER A 521 -17.53 13.17 0.13
C SER A 521 -18.49 11.96 0.06
N GLY A 522 -17.93 10.76 -0.06
CA GLY A 522 -18.66 9.56 0.33
C GLY A 522 -18.92 9.53 1.85
N PHE A 523 -19.85 8.69 2.28
CA PHE A 523 -20.05 8.39 3.70
C PHE A 523 -18.86 7.62 4.28
N VAL A 524 -18.37 8.06 5.43
CA VAL A 524 -17.32 7.41 6.22
C VAL A 524 -17.85 7.06 7.61
N ASP A 525 -17.18 6.13 8.28
CA ASP A 525 -17.53 5.80 9.66
C ASP A 525 -17.23 7.01 10.58
N SER A 526 -18.08 7.21 11.61
CA SER A 526 -17.89 8.25 12.64
C SER A 526 -16.44 8.26 13.17
N GLY A 527 -15.82 9.44 13.22
CA GLY A 527 -14.43 9.63 13.66
C GLY A 527 -13.36 9.32 12.61
N LYS A 528 -13.72 8.91 11.38
CA LYS A 528 -12.78 8.79 10.25
C LYS A 528 -12.79 10.06 9.39
N PRO A 529 -11.67 10.41 8.73
CA PRO A 529 -11.61 11.59 7.88
C PRO A 529 -12.45 11.42 6.60
N ALA A 530 -13.48 12.26 6.44
CA ALA A 530 -14.18 12.40 5.18
C ALA A 530 -13.33 13.26 4.24
N SER A 531 -13.18 12.85 2.98
CA SER A 531 -12.24 13.49 2.06
C SER A 531 -12.87 13.74 0.68
N VAL A 532 -12.48 14.84 0.04
CA VAL A 532 -12.82 15.18 -1.35
C VAL A 532 -11.57 15.62 -2.11
N THR A 533 -11.54 15.34 -3.41
CA THR A 533 -10.50 15.88 -4.30
C THR A 533 -11.05 17.08 -5.05
N VAL A 534 -10.34 18.20 -5.04
CA VAL A 534 -10.73 19.37 -5.82
C VAL A 534 -10.63 19.06 -7.32
N PRO A 535 -11.66 19.34 -8.14
CA PRO A 535 -11.63 19.05 -9.57
C PRO A 535 -10.51 19.76 -10.34
N ALA A 536 -10.00 19.11 -11.38
CA ALA A 536 -8.99 19.68 -12.26
C ALA A 536 -9.47 21.00 -12.92
N GLY A 537 -8.53 21.91 -13.15
CA GLY A 537 -8.79 23.21 -13.80
C GLY A 537 -9.41 24.29 -12.93
N GLN A 538 -9.72 24.00 -11.65
CA GLN A 538 -10.31 24.98 -10.73
C GLN A 538 -9.27 25.83 -10.00
N LEU A 539 -8.11 25.24 -9.69
CA LEU A 539 -7.06 25.89 -8.91
C LEU A 539 -5.89 26.32 -9.79
N LYS A 540 -5.19 27.38 -9.38
CA LYS A 540 -4.00 27.91 -10.06
C LYS A 540 -2.83 27.99 -9.10
N ASP A 541 -1.65 27.72 -9.63
CA ASP A 541 -0.38 27.91 -8.93
C ASP A 541 -0.20 29.36 -8.46
N GLY A 542 0.45 29.53 -7.30
CA GLY A 542 0.71 30.83 -6.67
C GLY A 542 -0.53 31.52 -6.08
N ARG A 543 -1.66 30.82 -5.91
CA ARG A 543 -2.90 31.39 -5.35
C ARG A 543 -3.28 30.79 -4.00
N THR A 544 -3.97 31.59 -3.19
CA THR A 544 -4.58 31.16 -1.93
C THR A 544 -6.07 30.90 -2.10
N TYR A 545 -6.52 29.78 -1.57
CA TYR A 545 -7.91 29.35 -1.50
C TYR A 545 -8.31 29.16 -0.05
N LYS A 546 -9.61 29.06 0.18
CA LYS A 546 -10.17 28.72 1.49
C LYS A 546 -11.28 27.71 1.35
N PHE A 547 -11.40 26.83 2.33
CA PHE A 547 -12.51 25.89 2.41
C PHE A 547 -13.12 25.81 3.80
N ARG A 548 -14.36 25.38 3.87
CA ARG A 548 -15.08 25.05 5.11
C ARG A 548 -15.95 23.81 4.89
N THR A 549 -16.38 23.21 5.98
CA THR A 549 -17.05 21.90 5.97
C THR A 549 -18.35 21.90 6.75
N ASN A 550 -19.27 21.00 6.39
CA ASN A 550 -20.50 20.72 7.13
C ASN A 550 -20.84 19.23 6.97
N ALA A 551 -21.26 18.57 8.05
CA ALA A 551 -21.47 17.13 8.09
C ALA A 551 -22.93 16.74 7.87
N TYR A 552 -23.15 15.55 7.31
CA TYR A 552 -24.47 14.94 7.13
C TYR A 552 -24.42 13.45 7.48
N ASP A 553 -25.33 12.97 8.33
CA ASP A 553 -25.37 11.58 8.84
C ASP A 553 -26.28 10.64 8.01
N GLY A 554 -26.95 11.17 6.97
CA GLY A 554 -27.97 10.44 6.20
C GLY A 554 -29.40 10.89 6.48
N THR A 555 -29.64 11.55 7.60
CA THR A 555 -30.93 12.04 8.08
C THR A 555 -30.89 13.54 8.36
N HIS A 556 -29.83 14.06 8.98
CA HIS A 556 -29.66 15.42 9.41
C HIS A 556 -28.30 16.00 9.03
N TYR A 557 -28.33 17.28 8.65
CA TYR A 557 -27.12 18.10 8.57
C TYR A 557 -26.78 18.64 9.96
N ASN A 558 -25.50 18.81 10.21
CA ASN A 558 -25.05 19.71 11.27
C ASN A 558 -25.58 21.14 10.97
N LEU A 559 -25.96 21.88 12.00
CA LEU A 559 -26.53 23.23 11.89
C LEU A 559 -25.50 24.28 11.44
N ASN A 560 -24.21 24.05 11.70
CA ASN A 560 -23.16 25.04 11.45
C ASN A 560 -22.16 24.57 10.39
N TRP A 561 -21.77 25.51 9.53
CA TRP A 561 -20.54 25.35 8.77
C TRP A 561 -19.34 25.61 9.68
N SER A 562 -18.24 24.89 9.44
CA SER A 562 -16.97 25.18 10.08
C SER A 562 -16.48 26.60 9.77
N PRO A 563 -15.56 27.15 10.60
CA PRO A 563 -14.74 28.28 10.18
C PRO A 563 -13.98 27.98 8.88
N TRP A 564 -13.66 29.04 8.13
CA TRP A 564 -12.84 28.93 6.92
C TRP A 564 -11.39 28.57 7.27
N THR A 565 -10.84 27.61 6.55
CA THR A 565 -9.43 27.20 6.57
C THR A 565 -8.78 27.57 5.25
N GLN A 566 -7.57 28.14 5.28
CA GLN A 566 -6.87 28.57 4.07
C GLN A 566 -5.83 27.55 3.62
N PHE A 567 -5.63 27.46 2.31
CA PHE A 567 -4.52 26.73 1.72
C PHE A 567 -3.94 27.49 0.51
N VAL A 568 -2.64 27.37 0.30
CA VAL A 568 -1.93 27.94 -0.85
C VAL A 568 -1.52 26.81 -1.79
N VAL A 569 -1.80 27.02 -3.08
CA VAL A 569 -1.38 26.11 -4.14
C VAL A 569 -0.01 26.57 -4.63
N ASP A 570 0.97 25.70 -4.48
CA ASP A 570 2.34 25.90 -4.90
C ASP A 570 2.84 24.60 -5.55
N THR A 571 2.81 24.56 -6.87
CA THR A 571 3.23 23.41 -7.69
C THR A 571 4.66 23.57 -8.24
N THR A 572 5.35 24.65 -7.86
CA THR A 572 6.65 25.00 -8.43
C THR A 572 7.76 24.50 -7.52
N ALA A 573 8.48 23.47 -7.95
CA ALA A 573 9.61 22.96 -7.18
C ALA A 573 10.75 23.98 -7.06
N PRO A 574 11.46 24.02 -5.91
CA PRO A 574 12.66 24.84 -5.77
C PRO A 574 13.75 24.36 -6.73
N GLY A 575 14.68 25.26 -7.08
CA GLY A 575 15.86 24.90 -7.88
C GLY A 575 16.83 23.96 -7.16
N GLU A 576 17.82 23.48 -7.91
CA GLU A 576 18.98 22.77 -7.34
C GLU A 576 19.68 23.67 -6.30
N PRO A 577 20.17 23.12 -5.16
CA PRO A 577 20.92 23.91 -4.19
C PRO A 577 22.04 24.74 -4.83
N GLN A 578 22.03 26.05 -4.63
CA GLN A 578 23.00 26.97 -5.22
C GLN A 578 24.45 26.59 -4.88
N SER A 579 24.74 26.22 -3.63
CA SER A 579 26.07 25.72 -3.24
C SER A 579 26.03 24.77 -2.05
N ILE A 580 26.99 23.85 -2.02
CA ILE A 580 27.32 22.99 -0.89
C ILE A 580 28.81 23.19 -0.62
N VAL A 581 29.20 23.45 0.62
CA VAL A 581 30.60 23.66 0.98
C VAL A 581 30.94 22.84 2.22
N SER A 582 32.06 22.12 2.19
CA SER A 582 32.63 21.48 3.38
C SER A 582 34.11 21.81 3.51
N SER A 583 34.51 22.34 4.67
CA SER A 583 35.91 22.60 5.00
C SER A 583 36.68 21.32 5.37
N THR A 584 35.99 20.34 5.96
CA THR A 584 36.57 19.03 6.32
C THR A 584 36.72 18.13 5.10
N TYR A 585 35.76 18.19 4.17
CA TYR A 585 35.74 17.40 2.94
C TYR A 585 35.53 18.29 1.72
N PRO A 586 36.55 19.05 1.27
CA PRO A 586 36.41 19.88 0.09
C PRO A 586 36.06 19.04 -1.13
N GLU A 587 35.19 19.57 -1.99
CA GLU A 587 34.70 18.86 -3.15
C GLU A 587 35.87 18.42 -4.04
N ASN A 588 35.83 17.16 -4.48
CA ASN A 588 36.87 16.53 -5.30
C ASN A 588 38.28 16.51 -4.64
N ALA A 589 38.36 16.70 -3.33
CA ALA A 589 39.59 16.62 -2.54
C ALA A 589 39.49 15.58 -1.40
N GLY A 590 40.52 15.52 -0.56
CA GLY A 590 40.63 14.57 0.56
C GLY A 590 40.45 15.20 1.93
N GLY A 591 39.82 14.45 2.83
CA GLY A 591 39.70 14.75 4.26
C GLY A 591 40.03 13.54 5.15
N PRO A 592 40.05 13.71 6.48
CA PRO A 592 40.37 12.64 7.43
C PRO A 592 39.27 11.56 7.48
N SER A 593 39.65 10.31 7.71
CA SER A 593 38.72 9.17 7.81
C SER A 593 38.14 9.00 9.21
N GLY A 594 36.87 8.60 9.30
CA GLY A 594 36.16 8.41 10.58
C GLY A 594 35.87 9.71 11.35
N VAL A 595 35.99 10.87 10.71
CA VAL A 595 35.76 12.19 11.31
C VAL A 595 34.46 12.77 10.79
N ALA A 596 33.71 13.46 11.65
CA ALA A 596 32.50 14.16 11.23
C ALA A 596 32.86 15.44 10.47
N GLY A 597 32.33 15.62 9.25
CA GLY A 597 32.48 16.82 8.43
C GLY A 597 31.15 17.54 8.27
N GLY A 598 31.16 18.87 8.46
CA GLY A 598 30.00 19.74 8.22
C GLY A 598 29.87 20.09 6.73
N PHE A 599 28.63 20.15 6.25
CA PHE A 599 28.27 20.54 4.89
C PHE A 599 27.27 21.68 4.99
N ASP A 600 27.70 22.86 4.56
CA ASP A 600 26.92 24.08 4.56
C ASP A 600 26.23 24.25 3.21
N VAL A 601 24.91 24.39 3.25
CA VAL A 601 24.04 24.43 2.06
C VAL A 601 23.45 25.83 1.92
N THR A 602 23.60 26.40 0.72
CA THR A 602 22.84 27.57 0.27
C THR A 602 21.84 27.09 -0.76
N THR A 603 20.55 27.23 -0.48
CA THR A 603 19.48 26.71 -1.36
C THR A 603 19.26 27.62 -2.55
N GLY A 604 19.38 28.95 -2.36
CA GLY A 604 19.05 29.95 -3.36
C GLY A 604 17.53 30.12 -3.58
N ALA A 605 16.70 29.43 -2.79
CA ALA A 605 15.24 29.45 -2.91
C ALA A 605 14.60 30.17 -1.69
N PRO A 606 13.79 31.23 -1.90
CA PRO A 606 13.24 32.06 -0.82
C PRO A 606 12.18 31.34 0.04
N ASP A 607 11.66 30.22 -0.45
CA ASP A 607 10.60 29.40 0.14
C ASP A 607 11.08 28.00 0.58
N ALA A 608 12.39 27.73 0.49
CA ALA A 608 12.99 26.50 1.00
C ALA A 608 12.65 26.30 2.49
N ALA A 609 12.07 25.14 2.81
CA ALA A 609 11.66 24.78 4.17
C ALA A 609 12.57 23.69 4.78
N GLU A 610 13.04 22.79 3.93
CA GLU A 610 13.82 21.61 4.30
C GLU A 610 14.95 21.44 3.28
N VAL A 611 16.11 20.96 3.73
CA VAL A 611 17.16 20.39 2.87
C VAL A 611 17.22 18.90 3.17
N ARG A 612 17.16 18.07 2.12
CA ARG A 612 17.37 16.64 2.24
C ARG A 612 18.74 16.27 1.75
N PHE A 613 19.38 15.34 2.45
CA PHE A 613 20.68 14.81 2.08
C PHE A 613 20.75 13.30 2.28
N ARG A 614 21.57 12.62 1.48
CA ARG A 614 21.92 11.21 1.67
C ARG A 614 23.36 10.96 1.28
N VAL A 615 23.98 10.01 1.96
CA VAL A 615 25.41 9.72 1.83
C VAL A 615 25.60 8.40 1.10
N ASP A 616 26.52 8.37 0.15
CA ASP A 616 26.87 7.23 -0.69
C ASP A 616 25.63 6.53 -1.27
N PRO A 617 24.70 7.24 -1.94
CA PRO A 617 23.51 6.61 -2.54
C PRO A 617 23.87 5.76 -3.75
N TYR A 618 23.25 4.60 -3.88
CA TYR A 618 23.39 3.73 -5.06
C TYR A 618 22.44 4.24 -6.16
N GLU A 619 22.80 4.08 -7.44
CA GLU A 619 21.97 4.55 -8.57
C GLU A 619 20.63 3.80 -8.65
N ASP A 620 20.53 2.62 -8.03
CA ASP A 620 19.31 1.82 -7.88
C ASP A 620 18.54 2.06 -6.57
N ASP A 621 19.04 2.91 -5.69
CA ASP A 621 18.32 3.24 -4.46
C ASP A 621 16.95 3.76 -4.85
N ALA A 622 15.90 3.20 -4.21
CA ALA A 622 14.56 3.72 -4.37
C ALA A 622 14.59 5.25 -4.17
N PRO A 623 13.81 6.05 -4.94
CA PRO A 623 13.91 7.50 -4.91
C PRO A 623 13.83 8.13 -3.52
N ASP A 624 13.20 7.44 -2.56
CA ASP A 624 13.02 7.81 -1.16
C ASP A 624 14.04 7.19 -0.17
N ARG A 625 14.91 6.27 -0.61
CA ARG A 625 15.87 5.57 0.24
C ARG A 625 17.01 6.48 0.71
N GLY A 626 17.26 6.43 2.02
CA GLY A 626 18.46 6.99 2.65
C GLY A 626 18.44 8.50 2.90
N TRP A 627 17.36 9.19 2.55
CA TRP A 627 17.22 10.63 2.76
C TRP A 627 17.05 10.97 4.24
N SER A 628 17.95 11.81 4.73
CA SER A 628 17.81 12.56 5.98
C SER A 628 17.39 13.98 5.66
N THR A 629 16.72 14.65 6.60
CA THR A 629 16.21 16.01 6.40
C THR A 629 16.67 16.93 7.52
N VAL A 630 17.10 18.14 7.16
CA VAL A 630 17.36 19.25 8.09
C VAL A 630 16.46 20.44 7.71
N ARG A 631 15.97 21.17 8.71
CA ARG A 631 15.17 22.39 8.45
C ARG A 631 16.09 23.53 8.03
N THR A 632 15.59 24.37 7.13
CA THR A 632 16.26 25.62 6.80
C THR A 632 16.11 26.65 7.93
N THR A 633 17.04 27.59 8.02
CA THR A 633 17.08 28.67 9.01
C THR A 633 16.40 29.95 8.51
N THR A 634 15.90 29.96 7.27
CA THR A 634 15.21 31.07 6.63
C THR A 634 13.92 31.44 7.39
N GLY A 635 14.06 32.44 8.26
CA GLY A 635 12.98 32.99 9.10
C GLY A 635 13.44 33.69 10.38
N LEU A 636 14.68 33.50 10.86
CA LEU A 636 15.12 34.03 12.15
C LEU A 636 16.45 34.80 12.21
N ALA A 637 17.23 34.95 11.14
CA ALA A 637 18.43 35.81 11.20
C ALA A 637 18.86 36.40 9.84
N ARG A 638 19.20 37.70 9.85
CA ARG A 638 19.75 38.51 8.76
C ARG A 638 21.31 38.51 8.75
N ALA A 639 21.93 37.36 9.00
CA ALA A 639 23.39 37.20 8.92
C ALA A 639 23.74 36.25 7.76
N PRO A 640 24.96 36.31 7.19
CA PRO A 640 25.42 35.34 6.20
C PRO A 640 25.72 34.01 6.90
N ALA A 641 24.65 33.31 7.29
CA ALA A 641 24.67 31.93 7.74
C ALA A 641 24.17 31.05 6.59
N PRO A 642 24.65 29.81 6.45
CA PRO A 642 24.10 28.88 5.48
C PRO A 642 22.60 28.65 5.73
N ASP A 643 21.83 28.44 4.65
CA ASP A 643 20.39 28.21 4.74
C ASP A 643 20.09 26.93 5.53
N ALA A 644 20.94 25.92 5.42
CA ALA A 644 20.96 24.74 6.27
C ALA A 644 22.37 24.16 6.37
N SER A 645 22.64 23.39 7.42
CA SER A 645 23.87 22.59 7.53
C SER A 645 23.54 21.18 7.99
N TYR A 646 24.29 20.20 7.48
CA TYR A 646 24.24 18.82 7.96
C TYR A 646 25.65 18.25 8.17
N THR A 647 25.74 17.08 8.79
CA THR A 647 27.03 16.45 9.12
C THR A 647 27.08 15.03 8.58
N VAL A 648 28.20 14.66 7.97
CA VAL A 648 28.47 13.32 7.45
C VAL A 648 29.76 12.79 8.04
N THR A 649 29.77 11.51 8.44
CA THR A 649 30.96 10.82 8.94
C THR A 649 31.28 9.64 8.02
N PRO A 650 32.25 9.76 7.10
CA PRO A 650 32.66 8.66 6.24
C PRO A 650 33.33 7.56 7.06
N ALA A 651 32.73 6.36 7.07
CA ALA A 651 33.15 5.26 7.92
C ALA A 651 34.40 4.52 7.40
N ALA A 652 34.81 4.76 6.16
CA ALA A 652 35.92 4.06 5.50
C ALA A 652 36.85 5.02 4.77
N ASP A 653 38.07 4.57 4.50
CA ASP A 653 38.97 5.24 3.56
C ASP A 653 38.47 5.00 2.13
N GLY A 654 38.38 6.04 1.32
CA GLY A 654 37.94 5.91 -0.07
C GLY A 654 37.16 7.10 -0.60
N ASN A 655 36.45 6.87 -1.71
CA ASN A 655 35.62 7.85 -2.36
C ASN A 655 34.22 7.83 -1.76
N HIS A 656 33.67 9.01 -1.50
CA HIS A 656 32.33 9.22 -0.98
C HIS A 656 31.59 10.25 -1.81
N SER A 657 30.26 10.19 -1.79
CA SER A 657 29.41 11.21 -2.37
C SER A 657 28.26 11.55 -1.42
N VAL A 658 27.81 12.79 -1.47
CA VAL A 658 26.57 13.22 -0.83
C VAL A 658 25.67 13.83 -1.88
N GLU A 659 24.44 13.33 -1.94
CA GLU A 659 23.37 13.94 -2.72
C GLU A 659 22.58 14.87 -1.81
N THR A 660 22.30 16.09 -2.27
CA THR A 660 21.53 17.10 -1.53
C THR A 660 20.45 17.71 -2.41
N GLN A 661 19.25 17.93 -1.87
CA GLN A 661 18.16 18.65 -2.56
C GLN A 661 17.44 19.60 -1.63
N THR A 662 16.82 20.62 -2.21
CA THR A 662 15.94 21.57 -1.51
C THR A 662 14.49 21.08 -1.56
N VAL A 663 13.76 21.26 -0.47
CA VAL A 663 12.31 21.00 -0.39
C VAL A 663 11.62 22.25 0.12
N ASP A 664 10.58 22.72 -0.58
CA ASP A 664 9.83 23.91 -0.20
C ASP A 664 8.76 23.61 0.87
N ARG A 665 7.97 24.64 1.22
CA ARG A 665 6.88 24.51 2.21
C ARG A 665 5.75 23.59 1.74
N ALA A 666 5.44 23.59 0.45
CA ALA A 666 4.43 22.71 -0.15
C ALA A 666 4.92 21.27 -0.33
N GLY A 667 6.20 21.00 -0.04
CA GLY A 667 6.79 19.68 -0.16
C GLY A 667 7.18 19.31 -1.59
N ASN A 668 7.27 20.30 -2.51
CA ASN A 668 7.90 20.05 -3.80
C ASN A 668 9.40 19.82 -3.59
N VAL A 669 9.93 18.81 -4.27
CA VAL A 669 11.33 18.40 -4.16
C VAL A 669 12.08 18.90 -5.39
N GLY A 670 13.12 19.71 -5.17
CA GLY A 670 13.98 20.23 -6.23
C GLY A 670 14.97 19.18 -6.76
N PRO A 671 15.73 19.50 -7.83
CA PRO A 671 16.76 18.62 -8.37
C PRO A 671 17.87 18.24 -7.36
N VAL A 672 18.52 17.09 -7.58
CA VAL A 672 19.69 16.64 -6.79
C VAL A 672 20.93 17.43 -7.19
N LYS A 673 21.70 17.85 -6.18
CA LYS A 673 23.10 18.24 -6.31
C LYS A 673 24.02 17.18 -5.74
N ASP A 674 24.90 16.66 -6.59
CA ASP A 674 25.96 15.72 -6.23
C ASP A 674 27.17 16.46 -5.64
N TYR A 675 27.71 15.98 -4.52
CA TYR A 675 28.93 16.48 -3.91
C TYR A 675 29.89 15.32 -3.63
N GLY A 676 30.91 15.16 -4.48
CA GLY A 676 31.90 14.08 -4.38
C GLY A 676 33.13 14.49 -3.56
N PHE A 677 33.63 13.61 -2.69
CA PHE A 677 34.84 13.85 -1.90
C PHE A 677 35.54 12.53 -1.55
N THR A 678 36.68 12.60 -0.86
CA THR A 678 37.42 11.40 -0.43
C THR A 678 37.86 11.48 1.03
N SER A 679 38.06 10.31 1.64
CA SER A 679 38.40 10.10 3.04
C SER A 679 39.68 9.25 3.14
N GLY A 680 40.69 9.67 3.93
CA GLY A 680 41.92 8.89 4.21
C GLY A 680 43.24 9.54 3.74
N THR A 681 44.33 8.74 3.68
CA THR A 681 45.74 9.19 3.55
C THR A 681 46.31 9.22 2.11
N ARG A 682 45.46 9.31 1.08
CA ARG A 682 45.93 9.23 -0.32
C ARG A 682 46.63 10.51 -0.80
N ASP A 683 47.63 10.39 -1.67
CA ASP A 683 48.27 11.53 -2.35
C ASP A 683 47.53 11.88 -3.65
N TYR A 684 46.66 12.88 -3.57
CA TYR A 684 45.84 13.36 -4.68
C TYR A 684 46.61 14.26 -5.67
N ASN A 685 47.80 14.73 -5.30
CA ASN A 685 48.64 15.59 -6.12
C ASN A 685 49.72 14.82 -6.89
N ARG A 686 49.60 13.48 -6.94
CA ARG A 686 50.52 12.62 -7.68
C ARG A 686 50.58 13.01 -9.16
N ALA A 687 51.76 12.87 -9.76
CA ALA A 687 51.93 13.03 -11.20
C ALA A 687 51.06 12.01 -11.97
N ARG A 688 50.48 12.46 -13.09
CA ARG A 688 49.69 11.62 -13.99
C ARG A 688 50.60 10.70 -14.80
N LYS A 689 50.12 9.48 -15.03
CA LYS A 689 50.77 8.49 -15.90
C LYS A 689 50.12 8.38 -17.26
N ILE A 690 48.89 8.88 -17.41
CA ILE A 690 48.15 8.93 -18.68
C ILE A 690 47.73 10.38 -18.92
N ASP A 691 48.09 10.87 -20.10
CA ASP A 691 47.64 12.15 -20.63
C ASP A 691 47.59 12.06 -22.16
N ILE A 692 46.40 11.84 -22.71
CA ILE A 692 46.16 11.82 -24.15
C ILE A 692 45.35 13.06 -24.51
N ALA A 693 45.96 14.04 -25.15
CA ALA A 693 45.24 15.20 -25.67
C ALA A 693 44.26 14.76 -26.78
N ILE A 694 42.99 15.15 -26.64
CA ILE A 694 41.90 14.77 -27.54
C ILE A 694 41.58 15.94 -28.48
N PRO A 695 41.55 15.73 -29.81
CA PRO A 695 41.13 16.78 -30.74
C PRO A 695 39.63 17.06 -30.59
N PRO A 696 39.16 18.27 -30.95
CA PRO A 696 37.74 18.56 -31.00
C PRO A 696 36.98 17.51 -31.83
N LEU A 697 35.85 17.05 -31.30
CA LEU A 697 35.00 16.10 -32.02
C LEU A 697 34.32 16.74 -33.23
N ASP A 698 33.92 15.89 -34.18
CA ASP A 698 33.18 16.26 -35.38
C ASP A 698 31.76 15.68 -35.30
N LYS A 699 30.81 16.50 -34.84
CA LYS A 699 29.41 16.07 -34.63
C LYS A 699 28.73 15.62 -35.94
N ASP A 700 29.21 16.10 -37.09
CA ASP A 700 28.65 15.84 -38.41
C ASP A 700 29.36 14.67 -39.12
N ALA A 701 30.36 14.04 -38.48
CA ALA A 701 31.04 12.88 -39.02
C ALA A 701 30.08 11.70 -39.23
N LEU A 702 30.00 11.23 -40.47
CA LEU A 702 29.22 10.07 -40.87
C LEU A 702 29.72 8.80 -40.18
N ASP A 703 28.79 7.90 -39.88
CA ASP A 703 29.14 6.61 -39.32
C ASP A 703 30.03 5.81 -40.28
N PRO A 704 31.10 5.16 -39.78
CA PRO A 704 31.97 4.38 -40.64
C PRO A 704 31.23 3.16 -41.19
N ASN A 705 31.45 2.86 -42.47
CA ASN A 705 31.06 1.56 -43.01
C ASN A 705 31.82 0.46 -42.27
N GLN A 706 31.15 -0.65 -41.99
CA GLN A 706 31.74 -1.83 -41.35
C GLN A 706 32.22 -2.80 -42.45
N PRO A 707 33.52 -2.84 -42.82
CA PRO A 707 33.96 -3.52 -44.03
C PRO A 707 33.97 -5.06 -43.87
N ASN A 708 33.55 -5.78 -44.91
CA ASN A 708 33.68 -7.23 -45.02
C ASN A 708 34.96 -7.61 -45.78
N SER A 709 36.09 -7.01 -45.37
CA SER A 709 37.37 -7.15 -46.08
C SER A 709 37.92 -8.58 -45.97
N PRO A 710 38.45 -9.17 -47.05
CA PRO A 710 39.01 -10.53 -47.01
C PRO A 710 40.13 -10.70 -45.98
N GLN A 711 40.09 -11.80 -45.23
CA GLN A 711 41.07 -12.22 -44.23
C GLN A 711 41.77 -13.50 -44.65
N GLU A 712 43.05 -13.67 -44.30
CA GLU A 712 43.78 -14.91 -44.57
C GLU A 712 43.11 -16.11 -43.89
N ALA A 713 42.76 -17.11 -44.69
CA ALA A 713 42.31 -18.39 -44.18
C ALA A 713 43.52 -19.06 -43.49
N GLY A 714 43.40 -19.42 -42.20
CA GLY A 714 44.45 -20.16 -41.46
C GLY A 714 45.27 -19.40 -40.41
N LEU A 715 44.83 -18.22 -39.95
CA LEU A 715 45.44 -17.53 -38.80
C LEU A 715 45.23 -18.28 -37.45
N PRO A 716 45.95 -17.96 -36.36
CA PRO A 716 45.78 -18.60 -35.05
C PRO A 716 44.35 -18.43 -34.51
N GLY A 717 43.50 -19.43 -34.73
CA GLY A 717 42.05 -19.39 -34.47
C GLY A 717 41.20 -19.95 -35.60
N PHE A 718 41.74 -20.01 -36.81
CA PHE A 718 41.18 -20.64 -38.00
C PHE A 718 41.77 -22.05 -38.15
N LYS A 719 41.04 -23.07 -37.69
CA LYS A 719 41.47 -24.48 -37.83
C LYS A 719 41.21 -25.19 -39.17
N PRO A 720 40.52 -24.66 -40.20
CA PRO A 720 40.17 -25.47 -41.36
C PRO A 720 41.35 -25.76 -42.31
N LEU A 721 42.53 -25.14 -42.16
CA LEU A 721 43.74 -25.50 -42.91
C LEU A 721 44.71 -26.38 -42.09
N SER A 722 44.16 -27.33 -41.32
CA SER A 722 44.93 -28.23 -40.45
C SER A 722 45.72 -29.27 -41.25
N GLY A 723 46.87 -28.88 -41.81
CA GLY A 723 47.84 -29.78 -42.44
C GLY A 723 47.34 -30.51 -43.70
N ALA A 724 48.24 -31.23 -44.36
CA ALA A 724 47.86 -32.14 -45.44
C ALA A 724 46.98 -33.27 -44.90
N ARG A 725 45.93 -33.62 -45.62
CA ARG A 725 45.07 -34.78 -45.34
C ARG A 725 45.40 -35.88 -46.32
N ALA A 726 46.05 -36.94 -45.85
CA ALA A 726 46.33 -38.14 -46.63
C ALA A 726 45.28 -39.21 -46.32
N PHE A 727 44.72 -39.81 -47.36
CA PHE A 727 43.73 -40.88 -47.29
C PHE A 727 44.34 -42.09 -48.00
N GLU A 728 44.72 -43.10 -47.21
CA GLU A 728 45.32 -44.34 -47.72
C GLU A 728 44.23 -45.42 -47.74
N SER A 729 44.04 -46.07 -48.89
CA SER A 729 43.15 -47.22 -49.05
C SER A 729 43.82 -48.23 -49.96
N GLY A 730 44.16 -49.41 -49.41
CA GLY A 730 44.87 -50.43 -50.17
C GLY A 730 46.22 -49.92 -50.70
N SER A 731 46.40 -49.97 -52.01
CA SER A 731 47.63 -49.61 -52.70
C SER A 731 47.60 -48.22 -53.35
N SER A 732 46.62 -47.37 -53.04
CA SER A 732 46.51 -46.01 -53.57
C SER A 732 46.28 -44.99 -52.45
N ASP A 733 46.71 -43.75 -52.66
CA ASP A 733 46.51 -42.64 -51.73
C ASP A 733 46.17 -41.33 -52.41
N VAL A 734 45.31 -40.57 -51.73
CA VAL A 734 44.95 -39.20 -52.09
C VAL A 734 45.40 -38.28 -50.97
N THR A 735 46.27 -37.34 -51.28
CA THR A 735 46.74 -36.32 -50.34
C THR A 735 46.27 -34.94 -50.77
N LEU A 736 45.49 -34.27 -49.92
CA LEU A 736 45.05 -32.88 -50.11
C LEU A 736 45.81 -31.94 -49.17
N THR A 737 46.60 -31.04 -49.75
CA THR A 737 47.45 -30.08 -49.02
C THR A 737 46.94 -28.66 -49.21
N PRO A 738 46.50 -27.96 -48.15
CA PRO A 738 46.04 -26.57 -48.29
C PRO A 738 47.18 -25.61 -48.59
N LYS A 739 46.93 -24.64 -49.47
CA LYS A 739 47.89 -23.61 -49.86
C LYS A 739 47.46 -22.26 -49.32
N LYS A 740 48.44 -21.46 -48.88
CA LYS A 740 48.21 -20.05 -48.56
C LYS A 740 48.03 -19.20 -49.81
N GLU A 741 48.69 -19.59 -50.90
CA GLU A 741 48.67 -18.89 -52.17
C GLU A 741 48.80 -19.91 -53.30
N ARG A 742 48.09 -19.67 -54.39
CA ARG A 742 48.17 -20.45 -55.61
C ARG A 742 49.55 -20.30 -56.26
N SER A 743 49.99 -21.31 -57.00
CA SER A 743 51.19 -21.19 -57.82
C SER A 743 51.03 -20.14 -58.93
N LEU A 744 52.13 -19.47 -59.28
CA LEU A 744 52.15 -18.52 -60.39
C LEU A 744 51.82 -19.20 -61.73
N GLU A 745 52.25 -20.46 -61.89
CA GLU A 745 51.97 -21.24 -63.10
C GLU A 745 50.50 -21.60 -63.22
N GLY A 746 49.87 -22.11 -62.16
CA GLY A 746 48.43 -22.37 -62.16
C GLY A 746 47.61 -21.09 -62.36
N THR A 747 48.05 -19.95 -61.81
CA THR A 747 47.43 -18.64 -62.08
C THR A 747 47.48 -18.29 -63.57
N ARG A 748 48.66 -18.41 -64.20
CA ARG A 748 48.84 -18.12 -65.63
C ARG A 748 48.04 -19.06 -66.52
N LYS A 749 48.04 -20.36 -66.19
CA LYS A 749 47.27 -21.40 -66.88
C LYS A 749 45.78 -21.09 -66.81
N SER A 750 45.28 -20.72 -65.63
CA SER A 750 43.88 -20.32 -65.43
C SER A 750 43.51 -19.06 -66.23
N ALA A 751 44.34 -18.03 -66.17
CA ALA A 751 44.13 -16.80 -66.94
C ALA A 751 44.12 -17.05 -68.44
N ARG A 752 45.07 -17.83 -68.98
CA ARG A 752 45.13 -18.18 -70.41
C ARG A 752 43.94 -19.01 -70.85
N ALA A 753 43.64 -20.08 -70.13
CA ALA A 753 42.53 -20.97 -70.41
C ALA A 753 41.18 -20.25 -70.32
N ARG A 754 41.07 -19.19 -69.50
CA ARG A 754 39.89 -18.33 -69.43
C ARG A 754 39.82 -17.24 -70.49
N MET A 755 40.94 -16.63 -70.86
CA MET A 755 41.01 -15.64 -71.95
C MET A 755 40.73 -16.27 -73.32
N ALA A 756 41.01 -17.58 -73.48
CA ALA A 756 40.71 -18.33 -74.69
C ALA A 756 39.22 -18.71 -74.86
N ARG A 757 38.30 -18.28 -73.97
CA ARG A 757 36.92 -18.79 -73.91
C ARG A 757 35.88 -17.94 -74.64
N ALA A 758 35.00 -18.64 -75.35
CA ALA A 758 33.60 -18.26 -75.56
C ALA A 758 32.82 -18.28 -74.22
N GLY A 759 31.71 -17.53 -74.11
CA GLY A 759 30.98 -17.28 -72.85
C GLY A 759 30.25 -18.45 -72.17
N SER A 760 30.75 -19.69 -72.26
CA SER A 760 30.06 -20.92 -71.86
C SER A 760 30.63 -21.66 -70.64
N TYR A 761 31.70 -21.17 -70.00
CA TYR A 761 32.21 -21.82 -68.79
C TYR A 761 31.46 -21.33 -67.55
N PRO A 762 31.29 -22.18 -66.52
CA PRO A 762 30.77 -21.71 -65.25
C PRO A 762 31.74 -20.69 -64.65
N ASP A 763 31.29 -19.44 -64.58
CA ASP A 763 32.05 -18.35 -63.98
C ASP A 763 32.32 -18.66 -62.49
N PRO A 764 33.46 -18.23 -61.95
CA PRO A 764 33.69 -18.27 -60.50
C PRO A 764 32.52 -17.59 -59.77
N ILE A 765 32.06 -18.22 -58.69
CA ILE A 765 30.87 -17.77 -57.94
C ILE A 765 31.14 -16.49 -57.13
N ILE A 766 32.41 -16.19 -56.85
CA ILE A 766 32.86 -14.92 -56.28
C ILE A 766 33.28 -14.02 -57.44
N LYS A 767 32.69 -12.81 -57.53
CA LYS A 767 32.92 -11.83 -58.61
C LYS A 767 33.84 -10.68 -58.20
N ASP A 768 34.13 -10.55 -56.91
CA ASP A 768 35.00 -9.51 -56.40
C ASP A 768 36.46 -9.77 -56.75
N SER A 769 37.22 -8.69 -56.93
CA SER A 769 38.62 -8.71 -57.39
C SER A 769 39.59 -9.47 -56.48
N TRP A 770 39.22 -9.76 -55.23
CA TRP A 770 40.09 -10.46 -54.27
C TRP A 770 40.11 -11.99 -54.44
N CYS A 771 39.26 -12.57 -55.29
CA CYS A 771 39.19 -14.02 -55.51
C CYS A 771 39.00 -14.38 -57.00
N GLN A 772 39.32 -13.46 -57.92
CA GLN A 772 39.22 -13.75 -59.35
C GLN A 772 40.38 -14.63 -59.82
N PRO A 773 40.13 -15.82 -60.39
CA PRO A 773 41.18 -16.70 -60.91
C PRO A 773 42.01 -16.09 -62.06
N THR A 774 41.51 -15.05 -62.72
CA THR A 774 42.19 -14.32 -63.81
C THR A 774 43.13 -13.23 -63.31
N LEU A 775 43.07 -12.87 -62.03
CA LEU A 775 43.93 -11.86 -61.40
C LEU A 775 45.09 -12.52 -60.66
N SER A 776 46.19 -11.79 -60.45
CA SER A 776 47.40 -12.28 -59.75
C SER A 776 47.61 -11.59 -58.39
N GLY A 777 48.58 -12.06 -57.61
CA GLY A 777 48.92 -11.48 -56.30
C GLY A 777 47.86 -11.77 -55.24
N ALA A 778 47.36 -10.73 -54.56
CA ALA A 778 46.41 -10.90 -53.45
C ALA A 778 45.14 -11.68 -53.83
N ALA A 779 44.74 -11.65 -55.11
CA ALA A 779 43.57 -12.39 -55.62
C ALA A 779 43.74 -13.92 -55.60
N GLN A 780 44.99 -14.40 -55.50
CA GLN A 780 45.36 -15.81 -55.51
C GLN A 780 45.77 -16.32 -54.13
N LYS A 781 45.46 -15.57 -53.08
CA LYS A 781 45.63 -16.01 -51.69
C LYS A 781 44.38 -16.72 -51.20
N SER A 782 44.57 -17.71 -50.34
CA SER A 782 43.46 -18.35 -49.62
C SER A 782 42.90 -17.36 -48.61
N LEU A 783 41.78 -16.74 -48.95
CA LEU A 783 41.15 -15.65 -48.22
C LEU A 783 39.67 -15.95 -47.98
N MET A 784 39.08 -15.32 -46.96
CA MET A 784 37.64 -15.38 -46.73
C MET A 784 37.07 -14.07 -46.22
N THR A 785 35.82 -13.81 -46.56
CA THR A 785 34.95 -12.82 -45.93
C THR A 785 33.92 -13.55 -45.07
N ARG A 786 32.95 -12.84 -44.49
CA ARG A 786 31.87 -13.47 -43.72
C ARG A 786 30.94 -14.36 -44.57
N THR A 787 30.91 -14.19 -45.89
CA THR A 787 29.94 -14.85 -46.78
C THR A 787 30.60 -15.55 -47.97
N GLU A 788 31.91 -15.41 -48.15
CA GLU A 788 32.63 -15.91 -49.31
C GLU A 788 34.01 -16.43 -48.90
N ALA A 789 34.46 -17.55 -49.48
CA ALA A 789 35.79 -18.10 -49.27
C ALA A 789 36.43 -18.51 -50.59
N CYS A 790 37.72 -18.18 -50.74
CA CYS A 790 38.60 -18.56 -51.84
C CYS A 790 39.71 -19.43 -51.25
N LEU A 791 39.82 -20.69 -51.66
CA LEU A 791 40.75 -21.65 -51.07
C LEU A 791 41.50 -22.38 -52.16
N PHE A 792 42.78 -22.64 -51.91
CA PHE A 792 43.64 -23.35 -52.83
C PHE A 792 44.21 -24.61 -52.18
N TYR A 793 44.30 -25.69 -52.95
CA TYR A 793 44.83 -26.99 -52.50
C TYR A 793 45.76 -27.57 -53.57
N ASP A 794 46.76 -28.35 -53.14
CA ASP A 794 47.41 -29.34 -53.99
C ASP A 794 46.77 -30.70 -53.70
N LEU A 795 46.29 -31.37 -54.75
CA LEU A 795 45.75 -32.72 -54.72
C LEU A 795 46.78 -33.64 -55.37
N HIS A 796 47.35 -34.54 -54.58
CA HIS A 796 48.28 -35.57 -55.04
C HIS A 796 47.57 -36.92 -55.00
N TYR A 797 47.44 -37.55 -56.16
CA TYR A 797 47.00 -38.92 -56.32
C TYR A 797 48.21 -39.81 -56.59
N ARG A 798 48.41 -40.84 -55.77
CA ARG A 798 49.40 -41.88 -56.01
C ARG A 798 48.67 -43.22 -56.14
N ALA A 799 48.91 -43.92 -57.23
CA ALA A 799 48.40 -45.27 -57.46
C ALA A 799 49.56 -46.26 -57.46
N LYS A 800 49.43 -47.37 -56.74
CA LYS A 800 50.41 -48.46 -56.75
C LYS A 800 49.77 -49.75 -57.24
N ALA A 801 50.49 -50.46 -58.10
CA ALA A 801 50.06 -51.78 -58.56
C ALA A 801 50.55 -52.86 -57.59
N GLU A 802 49.64 -53.67 -57.04
CA GLU A 802 50.00 -54.81 -56.20
C GLU A 802 50.35 -56.04 -57.03
N PHE A 803 51.41 -56.74 -56.62
CA PHE A 803 51.82 -58.01 -57.22
C PHE A 803 51.74 -59.13 -56.18
N THR A 804 51.10 -60.24 -56.54
CA THR A 804 50.84 -61.38 -55.64
C THR A 804 52.12 -62.15 -55.23
N ASP A 805 53.28 -61.77 -55.74
CA ASP A 805 54.57 -62.46 -55.54
C ASP A 805 55.58 -61.70 -54.67
N GLY A 806 55.20 -60.53 -54.12
CA GLY A 806 56.07 -59.72 -53.26
C GLY A 806 57.12 -58.89 -54.01
N THR A 807 56.99 -58.71 -55.34
CA THR A 807 57.81 -57.76 -56.10
C THR A 807 57.55 -56.31 -55.68
N VAL A 808 58.54 -55.43 -55.89
CA VAL A 808 58.43 -54.00 -55.55
C VAL A 808 57.25 -53.38 -56.30
N PRO A 809 56.27 -52.75 -55.61
CA PRO A 809 55.17 -52.07 -56.26
C PRO A 809 55.66 -51.02 -57.24
N VAL A 810 55.05 -50.96 -58.43
CA VAL A 810 55.25 -49.81 -59.34
C VAL A 810 54.27 -48.73 -58.90
N GLU A 811 54.77 -47.52 -58.72
CA GLU A 811 54.00 -46.37 -58.25
C GLU A 811 53.94 -45.30 -59.36
N TYR A 812 52.75 -44.78 -59.61
CA TYR A 812 52.53 -43.59 -60.44
C TYR A 812 51.84 -42.50 -59.63
N ASN A 813 52.06 -41.24 -60.01
CA ASN A 813 51.68 -40.02 -59.33
C ASN A 813 51.08 -39.03 -60.31
N ALA A 814 49.97 -38.43 -59.91
CA ALA A 814 49.39 -37.28 -60.56
C ALA A 814 49.12 -36.18 -59.55
N HIS A 815 49.49 -34.96 -59.92
CA HIS A 815 49.41 -33.78 -59.06
C HIS A 815 48.51 -32.76 -59.73
N PHE A 816 47.53 -32.27 -59.00
CA PHE A 816 46.60 -31.24 -59.44
C PHE A 816 46.63 -30.06 -58.47
N GLU A 817 46.62 -28.85 -59.01
CA GLU A 817 46.30 -27.67 -58.22
C GLU A 817 44.80 -27.38 -58.33
N VAL A 818 44.16 -27.27 -57.17
CA VAL A 818 42.73 -27.06 -57.03
C VAL A 818 42.45 -25.65 -56.54
N ALA A 819 41.59 -24.93 -57.25
CA ALA A 819 40.97 -23.69 -56.74
C ALA A 819 39.52 -23.99 -56.36
N TYR A 820 39.13 -23.61 -55.15
CA TYR A 820 37.82 -23.92 -54.59
C TYR A 820 37.20 -22.66 -53.98
N GLN A 821 35.96 -22.37 -54.34
CA GLN A 821 35.21 -21.23 -53.81
C GLN A 821 33.95 -21.72 -53.10
N VAL A 822 33.61 -21.03 -52.01
CA VAL A 822 32.33 -21.18 -51.30
C VAL A 822 31.68 -19.82 -51.21
N LYS A 823 30.38 -19.72 -51.51
CA LYS A 823 29.59 -18.50 -51.35
C LYS A 823 28.26 -18.84 -50.70
N VAL A 824 27.92 -18.09 -49.65
CA VAL A 824 26.67 -18.27 -48.90
C VAL A 824 25.82 -17.01 -48.94
N ASP A 825 24.51 -17.18 -48.79
CA ASP A 825 23.58 -16.07 -48.68
C ASP A 825 23.32 -15.69 -47.21
N SER A 826 23.72 -14.48 -46.82
CA SER A 826 23.44 -13.95 -45.48
C SER A 826 21.96 -13.70 -45.18
N GLN A 827 21.08 -13.77 -46.18
CA GLN A 827 19.64 -13.55 -46.05
C GLN A 827 18.83 -14.67 -46.71
N GLY A 828 19.44 -15.84 -46.93
CA GLY A 828 18.81 -16.98 -47.59
C GLY A 828 19.43 -18.31 -47.18
N ASP A 829 19.08 -19.36 -47.92
CA ASP A 829 19.46 -20.75 -47.67
C ASP A 829 20.49 -21.29 -48.67
N SER A 830 20.92 -20.46 -49.64
CA SER A 830 21.82 -20.87 -50.71
C SER A 830 23.27 -21.00 -50.27
N ILE A 831 23.89 -22.13 -50.60
CA ILE A 831 25.32 -22.41 -50.42
C ILE A 831 25.86 -22.86 -51.78
N LYS A 832 26.59 -22.00 -52.46
CA LYS A 832 27.19 -22.29 -53.77
C LYS A 832 28.65 -22.65 -53.63
N THR A 833 29.09 -23.61 -54.43
CA THR A 833 30.47 -24.04 -54.50
C THR A 833 30.95 -24.05 -55.95
N TRP A 834 32.23 -23.75 -56.14
CA TRP A 834 32.88 -23.76 -57.44
C TRP A 834 34.26 -24.38 -57.30
N ILE A 835 34.66 -25.18 -58.29
CA ILE A 835 35.93 -25.87 -58.29
C ILE A 835 36.62 -25.73 -59.64
N GLU A 836 37.95 -25.74 -59.63
CA GLU A 836 38.79 -25.83 -60.81
C GLU A 836 39.98 -26.74 -60.53
N LEU A 837 40.25 -27.63 -61.49
CA LEU A 837 41.34 -28.59 -61.46
C LEU A 837 42.35 -28.24 -62.56
N ASN A 838 43.62 -28.12 -62.18
CA ASN A 838 44.71 -27.94 -63.14
C ASN A 838 45.78 -29.01 -62.90
N PRO A 839 46.08 -29.87 -63.89
CA PRO A 839 47.18 -30.82 -63.76
C PRO A 839 48.51 -30.05 -63.73
N ILE A 840 49.38 -30.46 -62.81
CA ILE A 840 50.73 -29.95 -62.55
C ILE A 840 51.77 -30.98 -63.01
N SER A 841 51.53 -32.26 -62.77
CA SER A 841 52.34 -33.38 -63.26
C SER A 841 51.49 -34.65 -63.32
N ASN A 842 51.80 -35.54 -64.27
CA ASN A 842 51.17 -36.84 -64.41
C ASN A 842 52.21 -37.84 -64.94
N ASP A 843 52.85 -38.60 -64.04
CA ASP A 843 53.92 -39.54 -64.42
C ASP A 843 53.39 -40.92 -64.85
N PHE A 844 52.06 -41.08 -64.91
CA PHE A 844 51.43 -42.27 -65.47
C PHE A 844 51.89 -42.52 -66.91
N PRO A 845 51.86 -43.78 -67.39
CA PRO A 845 52.10 -44.11 -68.79
C PRO A 845 51.26 -43.25 -69.74
N ALA A 846 51.81 -42.92 -70.90
CA ALA A 846 51.20 -42.05 -71.89
C ALA A 846 50.02 -42.70 -72.64
N GLU A 847 49.04 -43.13 -71.88
CA GLU A 847 47.78 -43.78 -72.25
C GLU A 847 46.61 -42.82 -71.96
N ASP A 848 45.53 -42.99 -72.73
CA ASP A 848 44.30 -42.23 -72.54
C ASP A 848 43.65 -42.62 -71.20
N ARG A 849 42.91 -41.69 -70.58
CA ARG A 849 42.18 -41.95 -69.31
C ARG A 849 43.08 -42.48 -68.18
N ALA A 850 44.28 -41.92 -68.04
CA ALA A 850 45.24 -42.33 -67.02
C ALA A 850 44.84 -41.92 -65.61
N VAL A 851 44.19 -40.76 -65.46
CA VAL A 851 43.63 -40.30 -64.18
C VAL A 851 42.22 -39.79 -64.42
N LEU A 852 41.26 -40.33 -63.68
CA LEU A 852 39.85 -39.97 -63.80
C LEU A 852 39.33 -39.46 -62.47
N PHE A 853 38.60 -38.35 -62.48
CA PHE A 853 37.76 -37.90 -61.36
C PHE A 853 36.26 -38.05 -61.69
N GLY A 854 35.92 -38.79 -62.76
CA GLY A 854 34.58 -38.95 -63.28
C GLY A 854 34.60 -39.61 -64.66
N ASP A 855 33.84 -39.04 -65.60
CA ASP A 855 33.83 -39.43 -67.03
C ASP A 855 33.39 -40.89 -67.30
N GLY A 856 32.21 -41.24 -66.77
CA GLY A 856 31.55 -42.52 -67.03
C GLY A 856 32.11 -43.72 -66.25
N ASN A 857 33.20 -43.54 -65.50
CA ASN A 857 33.69 -44.54 -64.56
C ASN A 857 32.76 -44.57 -63.31
N PRO A 858 32.29 -45.75 -62.86
CA PRO A 858 31.30 -45.84 -61.78
C PRO A 858 31.87 -45.59 -60.37
N VAL A 859 33.20 -45.52 -60.23
CA VAL A 859 33.91 -45.36 -58.95
C VAL A 859 34.64 -44.02 -58.87
N ALA A 860 35.10 -43.49 -60.01
CA ALA A 860 35.75 -42.19 -60.09
C ALA A 860 34.77 -41.04 -59.84
N MET A 861 35.10 -40.13 -58.92
CA MET A 861 34.23 -38.97 -58.62
C MET A 861 34.99 -37.77 -58.08
N ILE A 862 34.42 -36.58 -58.26
CA ILE A 862 34.74 -35.39 -57.50
C ILE A 862 33.47 -34.56 -57.32
N ASP A 863 33.00 -34.47 -56.07
CA ASP A 863 31.69 -33.92 -55.74
C ASP A 863 31.80 -32.86 -54.64
N SER A 864 30.87 -31.91 -54.66
CA SER A 864 30.75 -30.93 -53.59
C SER A 864 30.13 -31.58 -52.37
N LEU A 865 30.77 -31.40 -51.21
CA LEU A 865 30.36 -31.96 -49.94
C LEU A 865 29.78 -30.87 -49.02
N CYS A 866 28.62 -31.16 -48.44
CA CYS A 866 28.02 -30.43 -47.33
C CYS A 866 27.71 -31.45 -46.22
N ALA A 867 28.65 -31.61 -45.28
CA ALA A 867 28.68 -32.71 -44.32
C ALA A 867 27.78 -32.47 -43.10
N SER A 868 26.48 -32.22 -43.33
CA SER A 868 25.47 -32.09 -42.29
C SER A 868 24.10 -32.53 -42.79
N ASP A 869 23.30 -33.07 -41.88
CA ASP A 869 21.84 -33.25 -41.99
C ASP A 869 21.07 -31.94 -42.28
N GLY A 870 21.70 -30.78 -42.15
CA GLY A 870 21.12 -29.49 -42.53
C GLY A 870 21.20 -29.17 -44.02
N CYS A 871 21.96 -29.95 -44.78
CA CYS A 871 22.09 -29.79 -46.23
C CYS A 871 20.92 -30.53 -46.91
N GLY A 872 20.14 -29.83 -47.72
CA GLY A 872 18.76 -30.14 -48.09
C GLY A 872 18.50 -30.45 -49.55
N ASN A 873 19.42 -31.10 -50.26
CA ASN A 873 19.16 -31.57 -51.62
C ASN A 873 18.75 -33.06 -51.62
N ALA A 874 18.04 -33.48 -52.68
CA ALA A 874 17.47 -34.83 -52.82
C ALA A 874 18.51 -35.96 -52.85
N ASP A 875 19.77 -35.66 -53.19
CA ASP A 875 20.84 -36.65 -53.40
C ASP A 875 21.78 -36.81 -52.18
N GLY A 876 21.42 -36.23 -51.02
CA GLY A 876 22.18 -36.35 -49.77
C GLY A 876 23.25 -35.26 -49.57
N GLN A 877 24.24 -35.55 -48.72
CA GLN A 877 25.29 -34.60 -48.32
C GLN A 877 26.32 -34.29 -49.42
N GLN A 878 26.27 -35.01 -50.54
CA GLN A 878 27.16 -34.84 -51.69
C GLN A 878 26.33 -34.39 -52.90
N GLN A 879 26.91 -33.51 -53.71
CA GLN A 879 26.29 -32.96 -54.90
C GLN A 879 27.32 -32.95 -56.03
N ASN A 880 26.96 -33.55 -57.16
CA ASN A 880 27.82 -33.56 -58.33
C ASN A 880 28.07 -32.12 -58.79
N PHE A 881 29.32 -31.81 -59.11
CA PHE A 881 29.62 -30.58 -59.81
C PHE A 881 29.16 -30.69 -61.27
N ASP A 882 28.50 -29.65 -61.76
CA ASP A 882 28.26 -29.47 -63.19
C ASP A 882 29.56 -28.96 -63.82
N PHE A 883 30.34 -29.89 -64.38
CA PHE A 883 31.65 -29.61 -64.95
C PHE A 883 31.59 -29.17 -66.41
N TYR A 884 32.45 -28.23 -66.73
CA TYR A 884 32.86 -27.91 -68.09
C TYR A 884 34.27 -28.44 -68.34
N ASN A 885 34.44 -29.09 -69.50
CA ASN A 885 35.54 -29.97 -69.92
C ASN A 885 35.51 -31.37 -69.29
N ASP A 886 36.30 -32.27 -69.89
CA ASP A 886 36.47 -33.65 -69.47
C ASP A 886 37.09 -33.75 -68.06
N LEU A 887 36.77 -34.83 -67.35
CA LEU A 887 37.31 -35.21 -66.04
C LEU A 887 38.26 -36.41 -66.14
N SER A 888 38.75 -36.71 -67.34
CA SER A 888 39.78 -37.70 -67.62
C SER A 888 41.04 -37.01 -68.17
N TRP A 889 42.22 -37.39 -67.69
CA TRP A 889 43.50 -36.86 -68.16
C TRP A 889 44.40 -37.97 -68.70
N ASP A 890 45.00 -37.73 -69.86
CA ASP A 890 45.99 -38.65 -70.43
C ASP A 890 47.30 -38.60 -69.61
N GLY A 891 47.98 -39.74 -69.56
CA GLY A 891 49.26 -39.85 -68.85
C GLY A 891 50.44 -39.26 -69.62
N GLY A 892 51.55 -39.11 -68.92
CA GLY A 892 52.83 -38.72 -69.48
C GLY A 892 53.23 -37.27 -69.23
N MET A 893 54.53 -37.03 -69.35
CA MET A 893 55.17 -35.74 -69.12
C MET A 893 55.91 -35.28 -70.39
N ASP A 894 55.71 -34.02 -70.76
CA ASP A 894 56.48 -33.30 -71.78
C ASP A 894 57.49 -32.37 -71.09
N GLY A 895 58.64 -32.93 -70.71
CA GLY A 895 59.62 -32.24 -69.86
C GLY A 895 59.08 -32.05 -68.44
N ASN A 896 58.92 -30.80 -68.01
CA ASN A 896 58.42 -30.46 -66.67
C ASN A 896 56.91 -30.12 -66.65
N GLN A 897 56.17 -30.45 -67.71
CA GLN A 897 54.74 -30.21 -67.83
C GLN A 897 54.01 -31.52 -68.15
N PRO A 898 52.76 -31.70 -67.70
CA PRO A 898 51.97 -32.85 -68.10
C PRO A 898 51.66 -32.76 -69.60
N ARG A 899 51.69 -33.90 -70.28
CA ARG A 899 51.36 -34.00 -71.72
C ARG A 899 49.92 -33.55 -71.97
N ASP A 900 49.00 -33.98 -71.11
CA ASP A 900 47.65 -33.43 -71.05
C ASP A 900 47.55 -32.31 -70.02
N GLY A 901 47.46 -31.09 -70.53
CA GLY A 901 47.41 -29.87 -69.75
C GLY A 901 46.02 -29.25 -69.61
N HIS A 902 44.93 -29.90 -70.03
CA HIS A 902 43.61 -29.23 -70.01
C HIS A 902 43.13 -28.96 -68.57
N MET A 903 42.24 -27.97 -68.42
CA MET A 903 41.65 -27.56 -67.15
C MET A 903 40.16 -27.90 -67.14
N ALA A 904 39.68 -28.46 -66.04
CA ALA A 904 38.25 -28.66 -65.77
C ALA A 904 37.76 -27.70 -64.69
N THR A 905 36.50 -27.25 -64.79
CA THR A 905 35.88 -26.42 -63.75
C THR A 905 34.41 -26.75 -63.61
N GLY A 906 33.88 -26.71 -62.39
CA GLY A 906 32.49 -27.04 -62.14
C GLY A 906 31.85 -26.24 -61.02
N THR A 907 30.51 -26.21 -61.02
CA THR A 907 29.69 -25.56 -60.00
C THR A 907 28.71 -26.54 -59.37
N ALA A 908 28.49 -26.41 -58.07
CA ALA A 908 27.43 -27.11 -57.37
C ALA A 908 26.69 -26.14 -56.43
N SER A 909 25.45 -26.48 -56.09
CA SER A 909 24.63 -25.71 -55.16
C SER A 909 24.04 -26.65 -54.12
N HIS A 910 24.24 -26.31 -52.85
CA HIS A 910 23.53 -26.89 -51.71
C HIS A 910 22.50 -25.89 -51.21
N THR A 911 21.44 -26.40 -50.60
CA THR A 911 20.41 -25.59 -49.94
C THR A 911 20.37 -25.98 -48.47
N TRP A 912 20.29 -25.01 -47.56
CA TRP A 912 20.00 -25.31 -46.16
C TRP A 912 18.51 -25.65 -45.99
N ASN A 913 18.20 -26.81 -45.44
CA ASN A 913 16.81 -27.27 -45.27
C ASN A 913 16.03 -26.57 -44.14
N GLY A 914 16.62 -25.56 -43.49
CA GLY A 914 16.00 -24.87 -42.37
C GLY A 914 16.17 -25.58 -41.02
N SER A 915 16.89 -26.70 -40.93
CA SER A 915 17.14 -27.36 -39.65
C SER A 915 18.10 -26.57 -38.76
N VAL A 916 17.87 -26.63 -37.46
CA VAL A 916 18.67 -26.00 -36.38
C VAL A 916 18.87 -27.04 -35.26
N HIS A 917 19.70 -26.77 -34.25
CA HIS A 917 19.92 -27.73 -33.16
C HIS A 917 18.65 -28.03 -32.36
N ASP A 918 17.85 -27.01 -32.03
CA ASP A 918 16.55 -27.12 -31.38
C ASP A 918 15.64 -25.96 -31.83
N ALA A 919 14.67 -26.27 -32.69
CA ALA A 919 13.74 -25.27 -33.24
C ALA A 919 12.75 -24.71 -32.20
N SER A 920 12.59 -25.37 -31.05
CA SER A 920 11.76 -24.91 -29.94
C SER A 920 12.55 -24.06 -28.93
N GLY A 921 13.87 -24.14 -28.98
CA GLY A 921 14.78 -23.34 -28.17
C GLY A 921 14.78 -21.87 -28.56
N LYS A 922 15.40 -21.05 -27.71
CA LYS A 922 15.46 -19.59 -27.88
C LYS A 922 16.87 -19.05 -27.98
N ARG A 923 17.87 -19.88 -27.66
CA ARG A 923 19.28 -19.46 -27.64
C ARG A 923 19.87 -19.50 -29.04
N ASP A 924 20.93 -18.74 -29.23
CA ASP A 924 21.66 -18.68 -30.49
C ASP A 924 22.17 -20.06 -30.92
N VAL A 925 22.60 -20.88 -29.96
CA VAL A 925 23.04 -22.27 -30.21
C VAL A 925 21.88 -23.17 -30.65
N ASP A 926 20.69 -22.98 -30.08
CA ASP A 926 19.49 -23.76 -30.39
C ASP A 926 19.01 -23.44 -31.82
N LEU A 927 19.03 -22.15 -32.19
CA LEU A 927 18.49 -21.61 -33.44
C LEU A 927 19.50 -21.51 -34.59
N SER A 928 20.66 -22.16 -34.47
CA SER A 928 21.67 -22.24 -35.52
C SER A 928 22.06 -23.68 -35.83
N LYS A 929 22.73 -23.90 -36.96
CA LYS A 929 23.33 -25.19 -37.35
C LYS A 929 24.65 -24.92 -38.07
N SER A 930 25.69 -25.65 -37.69
CA SER A 930 26.97 -25.64 -38.40
C SER A 930 27.01 -26.76 -39.43
N MET A 931 27.41 -26.43 -40.66
CA MET A 931 27.47 -27.29 -41.83
C MET A 931 28.86 -27.16 -42.46
N PRO A 932 29.76 -28.14 -42.26
CA PRO A 932 31.05 -28.14 -42.91
C PRO A 932 30.91 -28.36 -44.42
N VAL A 933 31.45 -27.43 -45.22
CA VAL A 933 31.38 -27.45 -46.69
C VAL A 933 32.78 -27.65 -47.29
N GLY A 934 32.89 -28.54 -48.26
CA GLY A 934 34.11 -28.83 -48.99
C GLY A 934 33.82 -29.62 -50.27
N PHE A 935 34.77 -30.44 -50.69
CA PHE A 935 34.63 -31.43 -51.74
C PHE A 935 35.24 -32.78 -51.34
N VAL A 936 34.72 -33.84 -51.94
CA VAL A 936 35.23 -35.21 -51.88
C VAL A 936 35.75 -35.59 -53.26
N SER A 937 36.82 -36.37 -53.32
CA SER A 937 37.40 -36.85 -54.58
C SER A 937 37.83 -38.31 -54.45
N ASN A 938 37.43 -39.15 -55.39
CA ASN A 938 37.92 -40.52 -55.53
C ASN A 938 38.51 -40.68 -56.94
N PRO A 939 39.80 -40.35 -57.15
CA PRO A 939 40.44 -40.53 -58.44
C PRO A 939 40.71 -42.01 -58.73
N GLU A 940 40.53 -42.41 -59.99
CA GLU A 940 40.80 -43.76 -60.48
C GLU A 940 41.75 -43.73 -61.70
N THR A 941 42.26 -44.90 -62.07
CA THR A 941 43.10 -45.10 -63.26
C THR A 941 42.57 -46.25 -64.11
N GLU A 942 42.47 -46.04 -65.43
CA GLU A 942 42.17 -47.11 -66.40
C GLU A 942 43.41 -47.60 -67.15
N VAL A 943 44.59 -47.04 -66.85
CA VAL A 943 45.89 -47.51 -67.38
C VAL A 943 46.07 -49.00 -67.09
N THR A 944 46.56 -49.74 -68.07
CA THR A 944 46.79 -51.17 -67.88
C THR A 944 47.91 -51.41 -66.86
N PRO A 945 47.71 -52.24 -65.81
CA PRO A 945 48.76 -52.51 -64.83
C PRO A 945 50.04 -53.06 -65.49
N PRO A 946 51.23 -52.64 -65.04
CA PRO A 946 52.50 -53.15 -65.57
C PRO A 946 52.67 -54.66 -65.31
N MET A 947 53.47 -55.33 -66.14
CA MET A 947 53.83 -56.74 -65.92
C MET A 947 54.90 -56.86 -64.82
N GLY A 948 54.67 -57.76 -63.87
CA GLY A 948 55.65 -58.13 -62.86
C GLY A 948 56.75 -59.03 -63.42
N LEU A 949 57.82 -59.24 -62.64
CA LEU A 949 58.97 -60.06 -63.02
C LEU A 949 58.62 -61.54 -63.28
N ASN A 950 57.44 -61.99 -62.83
CA ASN A 950 56.90 -63.34 -63.02
C ASN A 950 56.02 -63.49 -64.29
N GLY A 951 55.89 -62.45 -65.11
CA GLY A 951 55.05 -62.43 -66.31
C GLY A 951 53.54 -62.31 -66.05
N LYS A 952 53.10 -62.12 -64.81
CA LYS A 952 51.72 -61.80 -64.43
C LYS A 952 51.55 -60.29 -64.28
N ARG A 953 50.38 -59.77 -64.63
CA ARG A 953 50.04 -58.35 -64.44
C ARG A 953 49.76 -58.08 -62.96
N GLY A 954 50.15 -56.89 -62.50
CA GLY A 954 49.71 -56.37 -61.21
C GLY A 954 48.22 -56.08 -61.20
N LYS A 955 47.68 -55.77 -60.03
CA LYS A 955 46.30 -55.32 -59.86
C LYS A 955 46.30 -53.90 -59.28
N TRP A 956 45.56 -52.97 -59.89
CA TRP A 956 45.20 -51.73 -59.22
C TRP A 956 44.18 -52.06 -58.12
N VAL A 957 44.45 -51.63 -56.90
CA VAL A 957 43.43 -51.64 -55.85
C VAL A 957 42.76 -50.28 -55.88
N ASP A 958 41.43 -50.30 -56.05
CA ASP A 958 40.59 -49.11 -56.07
C ASP A 958 40.89 -48.22 -54.85
N GLY A 959 40.97 -46.93 -55.10
CA GLY A 959 41.23 -45.93 -54.08
C GLY A 959 40.08 -45.77 -53.10
N GLY A 960 40.35 -45.16 -51.96
CA GLY A 960 39.33 -44.67 -51.04
C GLY A 960 39.14 -43.16 -51.24
N PRO A 961 37.96 -42.61 -50.94
CA PRO A 961 37.68 -41.19 -51.16
C PRO A 961 38.58 -40.31 -50.29
N GLY A 962 39.18 -39.30 -50.92
CA GLY A 962 39.85 -38.19 -50.27
C GLY A 962 38.88 -37.05 -49.94
N PHE A 963 39.03 -36.45 -48.77
CA PHE A 963 38.20 -35.33 -48.31
C PHE A 963 39.03 -34.06 -48.15
N SER A 964 38.62 -33.00 -48.83
CA SER A 964 39.19 -31.68 -48.59
C SER A 964 38.92 -31.20 -47.16
N PRO A 965 39.78 -30.33 -46.62
CA PRO A 965 39.42 -29.59 -45.42
C PRO A 965 38.21 -28.68 -45.68
N THR A 966 37.33 -28.60 -44.68
CA THR A 966 36.03 -27.96 -44.84
C THR A 966 36.01 -26.53 -44.28
N VAL A 967 35.23 -25.66 -44.91
CA VAL A 967 34.80 -24.39 -44.34
C VAL A 967 33.49 -24.62 -43.60
N THR A 968 33.45 -24.33 -42.30
CA THR A 968 32.19 -24.24 -41.56
C THR A 968 31.32 -23.13 -42.14
N VAL A 969 30.13 -23.49 -42.59
CA VAL A 969 29.03 -22.57 -42.84
C VAL A 969 28.07 -22.70 -41.66
N ARG A 970 27.68 -21.60 -41.03
CA ARG A 970 26.64 -21.57 -40.00
C ARG A 970 25.41 -20.88 -40.56
N CYS A 971 24.28 -21.57 -40.56
CA CYS A 971 22.98 -20.96 -40.86
C CYS A 971 22.16 -20.81 -39.58
N ASP A 972 21.34 -19.78 -39.50
CA ASP A 972 20.55 -19.47 -38.31
C ASP A 972 19.18 -18.85 -38.61
N LYS A 973 18.27 -19.01 -37.64
CA LYS A 973 16.94 -18.38 -37.59
C LYS A 973 16.86 -17.31 -36.50
N VAL A 974 17.99 -16.74 -36.10
CA VAL A 974 18.02 -15.79 -34.98
C VAL A 974 17.46 -14.45 -35.45
N SER A 975 16.28 -14.10 -34.93
CA SER A 975 15.51 -12.91 -35.36
C SER A 975 16.24 -11.58 -35.17
N ALA A 976 17.17 -11.51 -34.20
CA ALA A 976 18.01 -10.34 -33.99
C ALA A 976 18.93 -10.03 -35.19
N ASN A 977 19.18 -11.00 -36.07
CA ASN A 977 19.92 -10.81 -37.32
C ASN A 977 19.02 -10.42 -38.50
N GLY A 978 17.73 -10.16 -38.26
CA GLY A 978 16.73 -9.81 -39.28
C GLY A 978 15.62 -10.84 -39.41
N ALA A 979 14.57 -10.46 -40.16
CA ALA A 979 13.40 -11.31 -40.37
C ALA A 979 13.72 -12.58 -41.20
N ASN A 980 14.76 -12.51 -42.04
CA ASN A 980 15.17 -13.62 -42.87
C ASN A 980 16.25 -14.44 -42.16
N SER A 981 16.10 -15.76 -42.25
CA SER A 981 17.17 -16.70 -41.94
C SER A 981 18.33 -16.54 -42.93
N GLY A 982 19.53 -16.95 -42.54
CA GLY A 982 20.70 -16.72 -43.36
C GLY A 982 21.92 -17.53 -42.94
N CYS A 983 22.91 -17.57 -43.82
CA CYS A 983 24.13 -18.35 -43.69
C CYS A 983 25.38 -17.47 -43.71
N VAL A 984 26.35 -17.78 -42.85
CA VAL A 984 27.64 -17.07 -42.74
C VAL A 984 28.78 -18.05 -42.44
N MET A 985 30.02 -17.59 -42.56
CA MET A 985 31.22 -18.34 -42.19
C MET A 985 31.73 -17.83 -40.82
N PRO A 986 31.41 -18.52 -39.70
CA PRO A 986 31.72 -18.03 -38.36
C PRO A 986 33.23 -17.88 -38.08
N GLN A 987 34.08 -18.52 -38.88
CA GLN A 987 35.53 -18.42 -38.74
C GLN A 987 36.06 -17.04 -39.11
N TYR A 988 35.39 -16.30 -40.00
CA TYR A 988 35.74 -14.90 -40.27
C TYR A 988 35.41 -14.03 -39.06
N TYR A 989 36.38 -13.24 -38.57
CA TYR A 989 36.20 -12.36 -37.41
C TYR A 989 35.95 -10.92 -37.89
N PRO A 990 34.71 -10.42 -37.90
CA PRO A 990 34.44 -9.08 -38.39
C PRO A 990 35.17 -8.02 -37.57
N ASN A 991 35.48 -6.87 -38.18
CA ASN A 991 36.16 -5.76 -37.51
C ASN A 991 35.19 -4.59 -37.30
N TYR A 992 34.87 -4.31 -36.05
CA TYR A 992 34.04 -3.18 -35.66
C TYR A 992 34.86 -1.89 -35.65
N THR A 993 34.50 -0.94 -36.49
CA THR A 993 35.19 0.35 -36.58
C THR A 993 34.41 1.44 -35.85
N PHE A 994 35.09 2.12 -34.93
CA PHE A 994 34.55 3.27 -34.18
C PHE A 994 34.39 4.50 -35.08
N ASN A 995 33.37 5.32 -34.79
CA ASN A 995 33.31 6.67 -35.32
C ASN A 995 34.25 7.60 -34.52
N THR A 996 35.56 7.43 -34.71
CA THR A 996 36.61 8.11 -33.92
C THR A 996 36.54 9.63 -34.07
N ALA A 997 36.14 10.15 -35.23
CA ALA A 997 35.97 11.59 -35.44
C ALA A 997 34.84 12.17 -34.58
N LYS A 998 33.74 11.43 -34.40
CA LYS A 998 32.59 11.86 -33.60
C LYS A 998 32.74 11.57 -32.10
N TYR A 999 33.44 10.50 -31.73
CA TYR A 999 33.59 10.05 -30.35
C TYR A 999 35.07 9.78 -29.98
N PRO A 1000 35.95 10.79 -30.06
CA PRO A 1000 37.39 10.59 -29.91
C PRO A 1000 37.79 10.14 -28.49
N SER A 1001 37.07 10.56 -27.44
CA SER A 1001 37.37 10.21 -26.04
C SER A 1001 37.10 8.73 -25.73
N ALA A 1002 36.01 8.17 -26.26
CA ALA A 1002 35.73 6.73 -26.19
C ALA A 1002 36.78 5.93 -26.98
N ALA A 1003 37.16 6.40 -28.17
CA ALA A 1003 38.24 5.82 -28.95
C ALA A 1003 39.58 5.82 -28.20
N ALA A 1004 39.92 6.93 -27.52
CA ALA A 1004 41.12 7.05 -26.69
C ALA A 1004 41.12 6.03 -25.55
N HIS A 1005 39.97 5.87 -24.88
CA HIS A 1005 39.82 4.90 -23.79
C HIS A 1005 40.05 3.47 -24.28
N VAL A 1006 39.38 3.06 -25.36
CA VAL A 1006 39.56 1.71 -25.95
C VAL A 1006 40.98 1.48 -26.43
N TRP A 1007 41.58 2.45 -27.15
CA TRP A 1007 42.94 2.34 -27.65
C TRP A 1007 43.97 2.19 -26.53
N LEU A 1008 43.83 2.96 -25.45
CA LEU A 1008 44.67 2.85 -24.25
C LEU A 1008 44.66 1.43 -23.71
N ILE A 1009 43.48 0.84 -23.50
CA ILE A 1009 43.38 -0.50 -22.92
C ILE A 1009 43.94 -1.56 -23.88
N GLN A 1010 43.64 -1.48 -25.19
CA GLN A 1010 44.20 -2.38 -26.20
C GLN A 1010 45.73 -2.35 -26.29
N ASN A 1011 46.35 -1.18 -26.06
CA ASN A 1011 47.78 -1.00 -26.32
C ASN A 1011 48.65 -0.96 -25.07
N LYS A 1012 48.09 -0.63 -23.90
CA LYS A 1012 48.84 -0.39 -22.68
C LYS A 1012 48.55 -1.36 -21.54
N SER A 1013 47.31 -1.88 -21.45
CA SER A 1013 46.92 -2.81 -20.38
C SER A 1013 47.40 -4.24 -20.63
N LYS A 1014 47.29 -5.11 -19.61
CA LYS A 1014 47.45 -6.57 -19.75
C LYS A 1014 46.13 -7.32 -19.95
N SER A 1015 45.07 -6.61 -20.33
CA SER A 1015 43.78 -7.22 -20.68
C SER A 1015 43.95 -8.24 -21.81
N LYS A 1016 43.30 -9.40 -21.69
CA LYS A 1016 43.28 -10.43 -22.74
C LYS A 1016 42.01 -10.30 -23.58
N GLY A 1017 42.08 -10.66 -24.85
CA GLY A 1017 40.97 -10.60 -25.80
C GLY A 1017 40.43 -9.18 -25.97
N THR A 1018 41.30 -8.20 -26.20
CA THR A 1018 40.90 -6.78 -26.31
C THR A 1018 40.32 -6.41 -27.68
N GLY A 1019 40.17 -7.36 -28.58
CA GLY A 1019 39.72 -7.11 -29.95
C GLY A 1019 40.79 -6.42 -30.81
N LYS A 1020 42.02 -6.25 -30.31
CA LYS A 1020 43.08 -5.51 -31.02
C LYS A 1020 43.50 -6.18 -32.34
N SER A 1021 43.44 -7.50 -32.39
CA SER A 1021 43.89 -8.29 -33.54
C SER A 1021 43.16 -9.61 -33.64
N LEU A 1022 43.31 -10.30 -34.77
CA LEU A 1022 42.73 -11.63 -34.98
C LEU A 1022 43.27 -12.69 -33.99
N ALA A 1023 44.47 -12.47 -33.43
CA ALA A 1023 45.05 -13.32 -32.38
C ALA A 1023 44.54 -12.97 -30.97
N ASP A 1024 43.90 -11.79 -30.81
CA ASP A 1024 43.37 -11.29 -29.54
C ASP A 1024 41.93 -10.76 -29.70
N PRO A 1025 40.98 -11.58 -30.21
CA PRO A 1025 39.62 -11.12 -30.52
C PRO A 1025 38.75 -10.99 -29.27
N LEU A 1026 37.71 -10.17 -29.37
CA LEU A 1026 36.56 -10.21 -28.45
C LEU A 1026 35.63 -11.34 -28.86
N GLN A 1027 34.88 -11.87 -27.90
CA GLN A 1027 33.80 -12.83 -28.10
C GLN A 1027 32.49 -12.18 -27.69
N TYR A 1028 31.51 -12.17 -28.58
CA TYR A 1028 30.22 -11.56 -28.34
C TYR A 1028 29.42 -12.31 -27.26
N LEU A 1029 28.80 -11.55 -26.36
CA LEU A 1029 27.87 -12.03 -25.35
C LEU A 1029 26.50 -11.36 -25.58
N PRO A 1030 25.51 -12.07 -26.16
CA PRO A 1030 24.16 -11.57 -26.34
C PRO A 1030 23.39 -11.55 -25.00
N ALA A 1031 22.16 -11.03 -25.04
CA ALA A 1031 21.26 -11.03 -23.90
C ALA A 1031 21.01 -12.44 -23.33
N THR A 1032 20.54 -12.50 -22.08
CA THR A 1032 20.40 -13.72 -21.26
C THR A 1032 19.64 -14.84 -21.93
N ASP A 1033 18.59 -14.51 -22.65
CA ASP A 1033 17.72 -15.43 -23.37
C ASP A 1033 18.38 -16.07 -24.59
N ARG A 1034 19.46 -15.44 -25.09
CA ARG A 1034 20.18 -15.85 -26.30
C ARG A 1034 21.49 -16.58 -26.01
N ASN A 1035 22.16 -16.28 -24.90
CA ASN A 1035 23.49 -16.86 -24.62
C ASN A 1035 23.41 -18.26 -23.99
N GLU A 1036 24.48 -19.05 -24.18
CA GLU A 1036 24.55 -20.45 -23.77
C GLU A 1036 24.44 -20.64 -22.26
N LYS A 1037 24.92 -19.65 -21.48
CA LYS A 1037 25.04 -19.72 -20.01
C LYS A 1037 23.85 -19.14 -19.26
N ASN A 1038 22.82 -18.65 -19.96
CA ASN A 1038 21.69 -17.93 -19.37
C ASN A 1038 22.16 -16.81 -18.41
N TYR A 1039 23.21 -16.10 -18.80
CA TYR A 1039 23.84 -15.09 -17.95
C TYR A 1039 23.41 -13.68 -18.35
N GLU A 1040 22.96 -12.91 -17.36
CA GLU A 1040 22.53 -11.53 -17.57
C GLU A 1040 23.71 -10.58 -17.72
N ARG A 1041 23.96 -10.21 -18.99
CA ARG A 1041 25.10 -9.39 -19.41
C ARG A 1041 25.01 -7.97 -18.86
N GLU A 1042 23.82 -7.45 -18.58
CA GLU A 1042 23.68 -6.11 -17.98
C GLU A 1042 24.33 -6.05 -16.60
N ASN A 1043 24.38 -7.17 -15.87
CA ASN A 1043 25.11 -7.25 -14.60
C ASN A 1043 26.61 -6.97 -14.75
N ASN A 1044 27.19 -7.20 -15.93
CA ASN A 1044 28.61 -6.92 -16.15
C ASN A 1044 28.91 -5.45 -15.89
N ARG A 1045 28.07 -4.59 -16.45
CA ARG A 1045 28.15 -3.16 -16.27
C ARG A 1045 27.60 -2.77 -14.91
N GLU A 1046 26.36 -3.13 -14.60
CA GLU A 1046 25.58 -2.54 -13.53
C GLU A 1046 25.83 -3.11 -12.13
N LYS A 1047 26.50 -4.26 -12.03
CA LYS A 1047 26.87 -4.87 -10.74
C LYS A 1047 28.37 -5.00 -10.53
N VAL A 1048 29.19 -4.79 -11.56
CA VAL A 1048 30.65 -4.97 -11.45
C VAL A 1048 31.42 -3.75 -11.89
N MET A 1049 31.31 -3.36 -13.15
CA MET A 1049 32.17 -2.31 -13.71
C MET A 1049 31.73 -0.92 -13.26
N CYS A 1050 30.46 -0.61 -13.47
CA CYS A 1050 29.80 0.64 -13.13
C CYS A 1050 28.63 0.32 -12.18
N PRO A 1051 28.92 -0.15 -10.95
CA PRO A 1051 27.90 -0.70 -10.08
C PRO A 1051 26.85 0.36 -9.74
N LYS A 1052 25.64 0.15 -10.26
CA LYS A 1052 24.45 0.92 -9.96
C LYS A 1052 23.73 0.37 -8.73
N TYR A 1053 23.92 -0.92 -8.46
CA TYR A 1053 23.23 -1.69 -7.43
C TYR A 1053 24.13 -2.11 -6.25
N SER A 1054 23.56 -2.15 -5.03
CA SER A 1054 24.26 -2.63 -3.82
C SER A 1054 24.20 -4.15 -3.63
N GLY A 1055 23.54 -4.87 -4.54
CA GLY A 1055 23.35 -6.32 -4.49
C GLY A 1055 24.65 -7.09 -4.73
N SER A 1056 24.72 -8.31 -4.20
CA SER A 1056 25.83 -9.21 -4.51
C SER A 1056 25.85 -9.56 -5.99
N ARG A 1057 27.05 -9.60 -6.57
CA ARG A 1057 27.36 -10.26 -7.82
C ARG A 1057 26.95 -11.74 -7.78
N SER A 1058 26.89 -12.37 -8.94
CA SER A 1058 26.62 -13.82 -9.06
C SER A 1058 27.67 -14.71 -8.38
N ASP A 1059 28.84 -14.17 -8.05
CA ASP A 1059 29.90 -14.83 -7.27
C ASP A 1059 29.89 -14.45 -5.78
N GLY A 1060 28.85 -13.73 -5.31
CA GLY A 1060 28.64 -13.38 -3.90
C GLY A 1060 29.33 -12.09 -3.43
N TRP A 1061 30.18 -11.46 -4.26
CA TRP A 1061 30.87 -10.22 -3.89
C TRP A 1061 29.99 -8.99 -4.11
N VAL A 1062 30.05 -8.02 -3.19
CA VAL A 1062 29.54 -6.66 -3.41
C VAL A 1062 30.75 -5.76 -3.70
N PRO A 1063 30.82 -5.07 -4.85
CA PRO A 1063 31.95 -4.19 -5.14
C PRO A 1063 32.16 -3.15 -4.03
N GLN A 1064 33.31 -3.19 -3.38
CA GLN A 1064 33.60 -2.33 -2.23
C GLN A 1064 33.86 -0.87 -2.61
N LYS A 1065 34.15 -0.59 -3.88
CA LYS A 1065 34.49 0.74 -4.40
C LYS A 1065 33.66 1.07 -5.63
N ARG A 1066 32.75 2.03 -5.47
CA ARG A 1066 31.90 2.49 -6.57
C ARG A 1066 32.67 3.33 -7.57
N PHE A 1067 32.08 3.47 -8.74
CA PHE A 1067 32.53 4.46 -9.70
C PHE A 1067 32.15 5.86 -9.20
N ALA A 1068 33.15 6.71 -9.02
CA ALA A 1068 32.94 8.13 -8.70
C ALA A 1068 32.90 8.94 -10.00
N LYS A 1069 31.78 9.62 -10.28
CA LYS A 1069 31.70 10.61 -11.37
C LYS A 1069 32.73 11.71 -11.13
N HIS A 1070 33.47 12.12 -12.16
CA HIS A 1070 34.50 13.15 -12.04
C HIS A 1070 33.94 14.52 -12.49
N SER A 1071 33.98 15.54 -11.63
CA SER A 1071 33.44 16.87 -11.95
C SER A 1071 34.12 17.53 -13.16
N TRP A 1072 35.42 17.24 -13.38
CA TRP A 1072 36.13 17.71 -14.57
C TRP A 1072 35.75 17.00 -15.87
N THR A 1073 34.85 16.00 -15.85
CA THR A 1073 34.46 15.31 -17.08
C THR A 1073 33.97 16.31 -18.13
N PHE A 1074 34.54 16.23 -19.33
CA PHE A 1074 34.13 17.05 -20.46
C PHE A 1074 32.76 16.56 -20.95
N LEU A 1075 31.77 17.45 -20.93
CA LEU A 1075 30.42 17.19 -21.42
C LEU A 1075 30.25 17.72 -22.84
N HIS A 1076 29.43 17.03 -23.64
CA HIS A 1076 29.21 17.32 -25.06
C HIS A 1076 27.73 17.58 -25.35
N PRO A 1077 27.15 18.69 -24.85
CA PRO A 1077 25.75 19.03 -25.10
C PRO A 1077 25.43 19.18 -26.59
N GLU A 1078 26.42 19.47 -27.44
CA GLU A 1078 26.33 19.60 -28.90
C GLU A 1078 26.04 18.30 -29.65
N LEU A 1079 26.23 17.14 -29.02
CA LEU A 1079 25.87 15.84 -29.60
C LEU A 1079 24.37 15.58 -29.42
N ASP A 1080 23.72 14.96 -30.40
CA ASP A 1080 22.34 14.49 -30.25
C ASP A 1080 22.29 13.16 -29.46
N GLY A 1081 21.13 12.82 -28.88
CA GLY A 1081 20.89 11.51 -28.26
C GLY A 1081 20.54 11.58 -26.77
N ALA A 1082 21.20 10.74 -25.97
CA ALA A 1082 20.93 10.57 -24.53
C ALA A 1082 21.04 11.89 -23.74
N PRO A 1083 20.40 12.02 -22.55
CA PRO A 1083 20.58 13.18 -21.68
C PRO A 1083 22.06 13.41 -21.36
N GLU A 1084 22.53 14.64 -21.51
CA GLU A 1084 23.94 14.96 -21.24
C GLU A 1084 24.22 14.87 -19.74
N THR A 1085 25.01 13.86 -19.35
CA THR A 1085 25.38 13.59 -17.96
C THR A 1085 26.75 12.92 -17.90
N ILE A 1086 27.38 12.92 -16.73
CA ILE A 1086 28.63 12.17 -16.50
C ILE A 1086 28.29 10.67 -16.41
N SER A 1087 28.92 9.87 -17.26
CA SER A 1087 28.73 8.43 -17.34
C SER A 1087 29.99 7.64 -16.98
N CYS A 1088 29.78 6.39 -16.59
CA CYS A 1088 30.82 5.38 -16.45
C CYS A 1088 30.94 4.59 -17.76
N ASP A 1089 32.08 4.69 -18.42
CA ASP A 1089 32.43 3.88 -19.59
C ASP A 1089 33.33 2.71 -19.19
N GLU A 1090 33.26 1.60 -19.92
CA GLU A 1090 33.94 0.36 -19.61
C GLU A 1090 34.57 -0.28 -20.84
N PHE A 1091 35.75 -0.87 -20.67
CA PHE A 1091 36.35 -1.71 -21.70
C PHE A 1091 37.17 -2.86 -21.08
N PRO A 1092 37.05 -4.13 -21.55
CA PRO A 1092 36.19 -4.61 -22.63
C PRO A 1092 34.68 -4.44 -22.39
N PHE A 1093 33.90 -4.25 -23.46
CA PHE A 1093 32.47 -3.93 -23.41
C PHE A 1093 31.66 -4.99 -22.64
N SER A 1094 30.59 -4.58 -21.95
CA SER A 1094 29.66 -5.49 -21.24
C SER A 1094 29.08 -6.60 -22.11
N ALA A 1095 28.90 -6.37 -23.41
CA ALA A 1095 28.42 -7.37 -24.35
C ALA A 1095 29.52 -8.33 -24.85
N THR A 1096 30.52 -8.63 -24.00
CA THR A 1096 31.61 -9.56 -24.33
C THR A 1096 31.99 -10.47 -23.17
N TYR A 1097 32.46 -11.67 -23.48
CA TYR A 1097 33.01 -12.60 -22.47
C TYR A 1097 34.32 -12.10 -21.83
N GLN A 1098 34.95 -11.10 -22.44
CA GLN A 1098 36.12 -10.43 -21.91
C GLN A 1098 35.77 -9.29 -20.96
N SER A 1099 34.49 -8.95 -20.80
CA SER A 1099 34.08 -8.00 -19.78
C SER A 1099 34.49 -8.52 -18.40
N PRO A 1100 35.09 -7.68 -17.52
CA PRO A 1100 35.46 -8.08 -16.17
C PRO A 1100 34.25 -8.44 -15.30
N GLY A 1101 33.06 -8.05 -15.73
CA GLY A 1101 31.83 -8.42 -15.08
C GLY A 1101 31.47 -9.90 -15.19
N VAL A 1102 31.94 -10.60 -16.24
CA VAL A 1102 31.55 -11.99 -16.50
C VAL A 1102 32.32 -12.91 -15.54
N PRO A 1103 31.64 -13.72 -14.71
CA PRO A 1103 32.31 -14.67 -13.84
C PRO A 1103 33.03 -15.77 -14.61
N VAL A 1104 34.12 -16.31 -14.05
CA VAL A 1104 34.85 -17.45 -14.65
C VAL A 1104 33.93 -18.65 -14.89
N ALA A 1105 32.98 -18.91 -13.99
CA ALA A 1105 31.99 -19.98 -14.12
C ALA A 1105 31.11 -19.85 -15.38
N ASN A 1106 30.95 -18.62 -15.88
CA ASN A 1106 30.14 -18.32 -17.05
C ASN A 1106 31.02 -18.06 -18.30
N GLY A 1107 32.29 -18.46 -18.27
CA GLY A 1107 33.22 -18.29 -19.40
C GLY A 1107 33.96 -16.94 -19.42
N GLY A 1108 33.92 -16.17 -18.34
CA GLY A 1108 34.61 -14.88 -18.24
C GLY A 1108 36.13 -15.00 -18.35
N VAL A 1109 36.75 -14.12 -19.15
CA VAL A 1109 38.21 -14.13 -19.42
C VAL A 1109 38.98 -13.15 -18.53
N ASN A 1110 38.43 -11.96 -18.29
CA ASN A 1110 39.07 -10.90 -17.51
C ASN A 1110 38.35 -10.59 -16.19
N THR A 1111 37.67 -11.58 -15.60
CA THR A 1111 36.84 -11.41 -14.40
C THR A 1111 37.53 -10.57 -13.31
N ALA A 1112 36.85 -9.51 -12.87
CA ALA A 1112 37.30 -8.64 -11.79
C ALA A 1112 37.12 -9.32 -10.42
N GLY A 1113 38.03 -9.04 -9.49
CA GLY A 1113 37.96 -9.47 -8.10
C GLY A 1113 36.95 -8.67 -7.27
N LYS A 1114 37.15 -8.66 -5.94
CA LYS A 1114 36.21 -8.10 -4.95
C LYS A 1114 35.94 -6.60 -5.12
N ASN A 1115 36.85 -5.86 -5.75
CA ASN A 1115 36.68 -4.42 -5.95
C ASN A 1115 35.98 -4.09 -7.28
N GLY A 1116 35.61 -5.10 -8.08
CA GLY A 1116 34.91 -4.92 -9.34
C GLY A 1116 35.66 -4.00 -10.29
N GLY A 1117 34.96 -3.04 -10.90
CA GLY A 1117 35.55 -2.08 -11.83
C GLY A 1117 36.63 -1.19 -11.23
N ALA A 1118 36.79 -1.12 -9.90
CA ALA A 1118 37.88 -0.35 -9.28
C ALA A 1118 39.25 -1.04 -9.41
N GLU A 1119 39.30 -2.26 -9.95
CA GLU A 1119 40.53 -2.97 -10.33
C GLU A 1119 40.98 -2.64 -11.75
N CYS A 1120 40.21 -1.84 -12.49
CA CYS A 1120 40.52 -1.40 -13.85
C CYS A 1120 41.40 -0.14 -13.85
N ILE A 1121 42.03 0.15 -14.99
CA ILE A 1121 42.65 1.45 -15.26
C ILE A 1121 41.55 2.51 -15.16
N GLN A 1122 41.66 3.42 -14.19
CA GLN A 1122 40.69 4.49 -13.96
C GLN A 1122 41.09 5.74 -14.74
N THR A 1123 40.22 6.18 -15.65
CA THR A 1123 40.45 7.38 -16.46
C THR A 1123 39.31 8.38 -16.34
N VAL A 1124 39.57 9.62 -16.76
CA VAL A 1124 38.57 10.66 -16.94
C VAL A 1124 38.85 11.34 -18.29
N ALA A 1125 37.83 11.46 -19.14
CA ALA A 1125 37.85 12.39 -20.26
C ALA A 1125 37.52 13.77 -19.71
N ALA A 1126 38.54 14.58 -19.42
CA ALA A 1126 38.43 15.79 -18.64
C ALA A 1126 38.64 17.05 -19.46
N LYS A 1127 37.97 18.12 -19.03
CA LYS A 1127 38.30 19.50 -19.39
C LYS A 1127 39.47 19.98 -18.54
N VAL A 1128 40.56 20.36 -19.19
CA VAL A 1128 41.74 20.93 -18.52
C VAL A 1128 41.70 22.47 -18.58
N ASP A 1129 42.64 23.14 -17.91
CA ASP A 1129 42.62 24.59 -17.65
C ASP A 1129 42.57 25.45 -18.91
N ASP A 1130 43.17 25.00 -20.01
CA ASP A 1130 43.14 25.70 -21.29
C ASP A 1130 41.82 25.50 -22.08
N GLY A 1131 40.88 24.74 -21.49
CA GLY A 1131 39.58 24.44 -22.06
C GLY A 1131 39.57 23.28 -23.05
N SER A 1132 40.70 22.64 -23.32
CA SER A 1132 40.79 21.45 -24.18
C SER A 1132 40.37 20.17 -23.45
N GLU A 1133 40.07 19.13 -24.23
CA GLU A 1133 39.71 17.81 -23.72
C GLU A 1133 40.93 16.89 -23.71
N HIS A 1134 41.10 16.15 -22.61
CA HIS A 1134 42.18 15.19 -22.44
C HIS A 1134 41.66 13.91 -21.79
N LEU A 1135 42.16 12.73 -22.21
CA LEU A 1135 41.98 11.49 -21.45
C LEU A 1135 43.11 11.35 -20.44
N LEU A 1136 42.77 11.35 -19.17
CA LEU A 1136 43.72 11.42 -18.06
C LEU A 1136 43.50 10.25 -17.11
N ASP A 1137 44.53 9.78 -16.40
CA ASP A 1137 44.30 8.88 -15.28
C ASP A 1137 43.70 9.64 -14.08
N ASP A 1138 42.65 9.08 -13.48
CA ASP A 1138 41.91 9.72 -12.40
C ASP A 1138 42.71 9.64 -11.09
N THR A 1139 43.19 10.80 -10.62
CA THR A 1139 44.06 10.90 -9.44
C THR A 1139 43.36 10.60 -8.12
N ARG A 1140 42.02 10.48 -8.12
CA ARG A 1140 41.25 9.98 -6.96
C ARG A 1140 41.48 8.48 -6.73
N TYR A 1141 42.03 7.77 -7.73
CA TYR A 1141 42.41 6.36 -7.67
C TYR A 1141 43.94 6.18 -7.66
N ASP A 1142 44.38 4.96 -7.31
CA ASP A 1142 45.80 4.61 -7.35
C ASP A 1142 46.35 4.78 -8.77
N ALA A 1143 47.61 5.19 -8.88
CA ALA A 1143 48.25 5.35 -10.18
C ALA A 1143 48.23 4.02 -10.95
N PRO A 1144 47.89 4.03 -12.25
CA PRO A 1144 47.80 2.79 -13.01
C PRO A 1144 49.15 2.05 -13.02
N THR A 1145 49.07 0.74 -12.83
CA THR A 1145 50.21 -0.18 -12.93
C THR A 1145 50.37 -0.72 -14.34
N PHE A 1146 49.33 -0.58 -15.17
CA PHE A 1146 49.15 -1.19 -16.48
C PHE A 1146 49.08 -2.72 -16.47
N ASN A 1147 48.99 -3.34 -15.27
CA ASN A 1147 48.70 -4.77 -15.10
C ASN A 1147 47.19 -5.05 -14.97
N GLU A 1148 46.38 -4.00 -14.88
CA GLU A 1148 44.92 -4.10 -14.81
C GLU A 1148 44.37 -4.78 -16.07
N LYS A 1149 43.28 -5.53 -15.92
CA LYS A 1149 42.69 -6.34 -16.99
C LYS A 1149 41.55 -5.64 -17.72
N CYS A 1150 41.38 -4.34 -17.51
CA CYS A 1150 40.27 -3.55 -18.01
C CYS A 1150 40.51 -2.05 -17.83
N GLY A 1151 39.66 -1.24 -18.46
CA GLY A 1151 39.50 0.19 -18.27
C GLY A 1151 38.12 0.54 -17.76
N ARG A 1152 38.07 1.59 -16.94
CA ARG A 1152 36.84 2.25 -16.50
C ARG A 1152 37.04 3.77 -16.54
N SER A 1153 36.17 4.50 -17.23
CA SER A 1153 36.35 5.93 -17.47
C SER A 1153 35.16 6.78 -17.04
N SER A 1154 35.42 8.00 -16.56
CA SER A 1154 34.43 9.06 -16.42
C SER A 1154 34.37 9.91 -17.68
N MET A 1155 33.28 9.84 -18.44
CA MET A 1155 33.09 10.57 -19.69
C MET A 1155 31.63 10.93 -19.95
N SER A 1156 31.38 11.85 -20.90
CA SER A 1156 30.02 12.18 -21.36
C SER A 1156 29.20 10.94 -21.71
N LEU A 1157 27.95 10.88 -21.23
CA LEU A 1157 27.01 9.80 -21.58
C LEU A 1157 26.77 9.72 -23.08
N LYS A 1158 26.67 10.86 -23.77
CA LYS A 1158 26.47 10.89 -25.23
C LYS A 1158 27.67 10.31 -25.96
N VAL A 1159 28.90 10.57 -25.51
CA VAL A 1159 30.12 9.98 -26.09
C VAL A 1159 30.16 8.47 -25.84
N ASN A 1160 29.94 8.04 -24.60
CA ASN A 1160 29.90 6.63 -24.20
C ASN A 1160 28.86 5.85 -25.04
N SER A 1161 27.59 6.21 -24.93
CA SER A 1161 26.50 5.51 -25.63
C SER A 1161 26.56 5.69 -27.15
N GLY A 1162 27.09 6.83 -27.63
CA GLY A 1162 27.19 7.15 -29.05
C GLY A 1162 28.21 6.29 -29.76
N SER A 1163 29.34 5.96 -29.09
CA SER A 1163 30.42 5.13 -29.64
C SER A 1163 29.99 3.71 -29.98
N MET A 1164 28.95 3.21 -29.31
CA MET A 1164 28.38 1.86 -29.47
C MET A 1164 26.85 1.92 -29.70
N LYS A 1165 26.35 2.99 -30.33
CA LYS A 1165 24.90 3.22 -30.52
C LYS A 1165 24.23 2.09 -31.30
N ALA A 1166 22.92 1.93 -31.07
CA ALA A 1166 22.10 0.86 -31.62
C ALA A 1166 22.25 0.72 -33.14
N GLU A 1167 22.21 1.82 -33.88
CA GLU A 1167 22.25 1.85 -35.34
C GLU A 1167 23.61 1.42 -35.89
N LEU A 1168 24.70 1.67 -35.15
CA LEU A 1168 26.05 1.38 -35.60
C LEU A 1168 26.49 -0.04 -35.21
N PHE A 1169 26.28 -0.43 -33.95
CA PHE A 1169 26.73 -1.73 -33.44
C PHE A 1169 25.68 -2.82 -33.60
N TYR A 1170 24.48 -2.65 -33.05
CA TYR A 1170 23.47 -3.71 -32.99
C TYR A 1170 22.78 -3.94 -34.34
N GLU A 1171 22.15 -2.90 -34.90
CA GLU A 1171 21.46 -2.96 -36.20
C GLU A 1171 22.43 -2.86 -37.39
N GLY A 1172 23.61 -2.28 -37.18
CA GLY A 1172 24.65 -2.14 -38.19
C GLY A 1172 25.59 -3.35 -38.22
N PHE A 1173 26.51 -3.42 -37.27
CA PHE A 1173 27.60 -4.40 -37.26
C PHE A 1173 27.13 -5.84 -36.99
N LEU A 1174 26.45 -6.11 -35.87
CA LEU A 1174 26.06 -7.47 -35.48
C LEU A 1174 25.13 -8.11 -36.52
N LYS A 1175 24.11 -7.38 -36.95
CA LYS A 1175 23.13 -7.83 -37.95
C LYS A 1175 23.76 -8.08 -39.31
N LYS A 1176 24.58 -7.15 -39.81
CA LYS A 1176 25.28 -7.28 -41.10
C LYS A 1176 26.14 -8.54 -41.17
N PHE A 1177 26.83 -8.88 -40.08
CA PHE A 1177 27.71 -10.04 -40.03
C PHE A 1177 27.06 -11.29 -39.38
N ARG A 1178 25.78 -11.20 -39.01
CA ARG A 1178 25.02 -12.23 -38.27
C ARG A 1178 25.82 -12.81 -37.10
N ILE A 1179 26.32 -11.94 -36.22
CA ILE A 1179 27.14 -12.34 -35.07
C ILE A 1179 26.24 -12.97 -34.00
N LEU A 1180 26.57 -14.20 -33.60
CA LEU A 1180 25.89 -14.94 -32.54
C LEU A 1180 26.75 -15.07 -31.27
N ASP A 1181 26.19 -15.65 -30.23
CA ASP A 1181 26.91 -15.99 -29.01
C ASP A 1181 28.28 -16.65 -29.29
N GLN A 1182 29.32 -16.17 -28.60
CA GLN A 1182 30.73 -16.57 -28.72
C GLN A 1182 31.40 -16.30 -30.08
N ASP A 1183 30.69 -15.77 -31.08
CA ASP A 1183 31.33 -15.34 -32.33
C ASP A 1183 32.38 -14.27 -32.03
N ARG A 1184 33.52 -14.40 -32.72
CA ARG A 1184 34.69 -13.57 -32.49
C ARG A 1184 34.68 -12.36 -33.41
N TYR A 1185 35.12 -11.23 -32.88
CA TYR A 1185 35.28 -10.00 -33.63
C TYR A 1185 36.45 -9.17 -33.12
N THR A 1186 36.92 -8.24 -33.96
CA THR A 1186 37.97 -7.27 -33.63
C THR A 1186 37.39 -5.87 -33.57
N VAL A 1187 38.11 -4.95 -32.92
CA VAL A 1187 37.68 -3.56 -32.74
C VAL A 1187 38.83 -2.64 -33.15
N ASN A 1188 38.53 -1.74 -34.07
CA ASN A 1188 39.41 -0.66 -34.47
C ASN A 1188 38.90 0.66 -33.87
N PRO A 1189 39.52 1.18 -32.80
CA PRO A 1189 39.14 2.47 -32.21
C PRO A 1189 39.61 3.67 -33.04
N GLY A 1190 40.15 3.46 -34.25
CA GLY A 1190 40.79 4.48 -35.08
C GLY A 1190 42.31 4.53 -34.87
N ASN A 1191 42.99 3.39 -34.97
CA ASN A 1191 44.43 3.26 -34.72
C ASN A 1191 45.31 4.30 -35.45
N SER A 1192 44.89 4.77 -36.63
CA SER A 1192 45.59 5.82 -37.39
C SER A 1192 45.63 7.18 -36.65
N TRP A 1193 44.75 7.42 -35.69
CA TRP A 1193 44.71 8.66 -34.90
C TRP A 1193 45.77 8.73 -33.80
N PHE A 1194 46.41 7.59 -33.49
CA PHE A 1194 47.34 7.43 -32.36
C PHE A 1194 48.80 7.28 -32.79
N THR A 1195 49.15 7.69 -34.02
CA THR A 1195 50.52 7.56 -34.56
C THR A 1195 51.58 8.29 -33.74
N ALA A 1196 51.20 9.31 -32.95
CA ALA A 1196 52.08 10.04 -32.03
C ALA A 1196 52.16 9.43 -30.62
N CYS A 1197 51.44 8.34 -30.34
CA CYS A 1197 51.39 7.70 -29.03
C CYS A 1197 52.30 6.47 -28.98
N ASP A 1198 53.15 6.39 -27.95
CA ASP A 1198 54.07 5.27 -27.73
C ASP A 1198 53.68 4.48 -26.47
N PRO A 1199 52.98 3.34 -26.61
CA PRO A 1199 52.54 2.55 -25.47
C PRO A 1199 53.68 1.81 -24.75
N SER A 1200 54.91 1.81 -25.28
CA SER A 1200 56.06 1.18 -24.59
C SER A 1200 56.56 1.99 -23.39
N LYS A 1201 56.31 3.31 -23.36
CA LYS A 1201 56.79 4.21 -22.31
C LYS A 1201 56.12 3.99 -20.96
N ALA A 1202 56.84 4.17 -19.85
CA ALA A 1202 56.29 4.01 -18.50
C ALA A 1202 55.14 4.97 -18.19
N THR A 1203 55.17 6.18 -18.76
CA THR A 1203 54.08 7.16 -18.78
C THR A 1203 53.62 7.36 -20.23
N LEU A 1204 52.31 7.39 -20.44
CA LEU A 1204 51.71 7.61 -21.75
C LEU A 1204 51.24 9.06 -21.85
N ILE A 1205 52.09 9.91 -22.43
CA ILE A 1205 51.78 11.32 -22.71
C ILE A 1205 51.88 11.50 -24.23
N CYS A 1206 50.76 11.82 -24.88
CA CYS A 1206 50.70 12.01 -26.33
C CYS A 1206 49.47 12.83 -26.76
N ALA A 1207 49.32 13.04 -28.07
CA ALA A 1207 48.16 13.71 -28.65
C ALA A 1207 47.57 12.87 -29.79
N MET A 1208 46.25 12.75 -29.81
CA MET A 1208 45.52 12.20 -30.95
C MET A 1208 45.56 13.18 -32.12
N LYS A 1209 45.75 12.68 -33.35
CA LYS A 1209 45.79 13.49 -34.57
C LYS A 1209 44.89 12.90 -35.65
N LYS A 1210 44.04 13.73 -36.26
CA LYS A 1210 43.22 13.33 -37.40
C LYS A 1210 44.16 12.87 -38.55
N PRO A 1211 44.00 11.64 -39.08
CA PRO A 1211 44.81 11.08 -40.16
C PRO A 1211 44.71 11.83 -41.48
#